data_AF-A0A5J5SER6-F1
#
_entry.id   AF-A0A5J5SER6-F1
#
_cell.length_a   1.000
_cell.length_b   1.000
_cell.length_c   1.000
_cell.angle_alpha   90.00
_cell.angle_beta   90.00
_cell.angle_gamma   90.00
#
_symmetry.space_group_name_H-M   'P 1'
#
loop_
_entity.id
_entity.type
_entity.pdbx_description
1 polymer ?
#
loop_
_entity_poly.entity_id
_entity_poly.type
_entity_poly.pdbx_seq_one_letter_code
_entity_poly.pdbx_strand_id
1 'polypeptide(L)'
;MRLSGFLSLVRTLPILAQSNYRAFTSYCNINPDLGVYYKNKTINELIRSRRLDDAQNLFDQMSIRDSITYNLLITGHGRYGNPKQALYIYKEMVSQEIQETGPTYSSVITVCANEGFYREGIQVHCRVISLGFGLNLFIGSSLVNLYLHMGLVDVAWKLFDQLPERNLAAWNLLLNGFLELGKIEELFGLHDQMKWEGVKPNGLSFCYLIRACCNARFLDEGMQLHCHVIKAGWVECNVFVANALVDFYSACGNFIDARKAFLLIPVEDVISWNSIISVYVENDLLYDAIELLSRMHFWDKKPSIRSFVGLLNLSSRREDILLGRQIHCFITKVGFDLGSVHIQSALIDMYGKCGEIESSQSVYGRASKRTLECCNSLITSFLHCGITGDVFEIFGLMVDEGIRIDEVTLSTTLKALSLSTWASLDSCRLLHCCAIKSGYESDVAVSCSLIDLYSRCGHFELSRKVFETLPLPNIFCFASIINGYARNGMGNESVSLLEAMIQKGLVPDKVTFLCVLNGCNHAGLLEEGKFVFNLMKSYGICPERQHFSCMVDLLGRAGLVYEAEELLQQSPGGGDSVMWSSLLRSCGVHKNEIVGKRVAKVLMELGQDSFAIYLQVSKFYSEVGEFKASLQIRELAMARKVMREIGHSSIEVKTYIGGNMLYDKFNILGELEDLDIAEEDMELFEDPSWISEHGGKVLVNVDSFGAVGDGVSDDTEAFRKAWNTSCATSKSVLLVPPGHRYLVNATRFKGPCEERLVVQIDGTIVAPDEPNDWDPNLPRNWLVFSKLEGVVFQGNGVIDGSGSKWWASSCKKNKSNPCRGAPTALTIDSSSSIKVKGLTIQNSQQMNFVISRCESVRVSEVQVSCPGDSPNTDGIHITGSTNVVLQDSKIGTGDDCISIVNASSGIKMKRIYCGPGHGVSIGSLGKDNSTAIVTKVVLDTALLRETTNGVRIKTWQGGSGYVRGVRFENVRMEDVANPIIIDQFYCDSPKTCQNQTSAVQISQIMYRNISGTTKSKEAMKFACSDTTPCSNIVLSNINLEKKDGTAETYCNSALGFGYGIVHPSADCLSSNDKGYILIDHKENSELAEPTGDHIVHTEL
;
A
#
# COMPACT_ATOMS: atom_id res chain seq x y z
N MET A 1 -76.85 23.24 22.64
CA MET A 1 -78.28 22.84 22.55
C MET A 1 -78.32 21.57 21.71
N ARG A 2 -78.46 20.36 22.30
CA ARG A 2 -79.69 19.53 22.37
C ARG A 2 -80.39 19.43 20.99
N LEU A 3 -80.62 18.27 20.35
CA LEU A 3 -81.18 17.00 20.84
C LEU A 3 -81.04 15.87 19.78
N SER A 4 -80.83 14.62 20.23
CA SER A 4 -81.33 13.29 19.77
C SER A 4 -81.78 13.09 18.30
N GLY A 5 -81.45 12.00 17.57
CA GLY A 5 -81.50 10.58 17.94
C GLY A 5 -82.67 9.88 17.19
N PHE A 6 -82.52 8.58 16.87
CA PHE A 6 -83.49 7.61 16.26
C PHE A 6 -83.64 7.61 14.73
N LEU A 7 -83.77 6.50 13.98
CA LEU A 7 -83.56 5.05 14.16
C LEU A 7 -83.87 4.35 12.81
N SER A 8 -83.36 3.11 12.63
CA SER A 8 -83.84 2.04 11.72
C SER A 8 -83.35 2.07 10.26
N LEU A 9 -82.83 0.99 9.65
CA LEU A 9 -83.25 -0.41 9.78
C LEU A 9 -82.10 -1.36 9.37
N VAL A 10 -81.61 -2.18 10.30
CA VAL A 10 -80.89 -3.45 10.04
C VAL A 10 -81.74 -4.57 10.65
N ARG A 11 -82.21 -5.50 9.80
CA ARG A 11 -82.73 -6.84 10.11
C ARG A 11 -82.38 -7.63 8.83
N THR A 12 -81.60 -8.70 8.81
CA THR A 12 -81.55 -9.89 9.68
C THR A 12 -80.24 -10.66 9.48
N LEU A 13 -79.62 -11.09 10.59
CA LEU A 13 -78.69 -12.24 10.73
C LEU A 13 -79.53 -13.54 10.86
N PRO A 14 -79.03 -14.79 10.62
CA PRO A 14 -77.93 -15.36 11.42
C PRO A 14 -77.01 -16.43 10.78
N ILE A 15 -75.96 -16.73 11.55
CA ILE A 15 -74.93 -17.79 11.44
C ILE A 15 -75.51 -19.15 11.88
N LEU A 16 -75.16 -20.27 11.21
CA LEU A 16 -74.63 -21.53 11.82
C LEU A 16 -74.45 -22.69 10.81
N ALA A 17 -73.19 -23.13 10.71
CA ALA A 17 -72.61 -24.48 10.67
C ALA A 17 -73.30 -25.71 9.99
N GLN A 18 -72.45 -26.35 9.16
CA GLN A 18 -72.14 -27.80 9.03
C GLN A 18 -72.94 -28.77 8.11
N SER A 19 -72.12 -29.39 7.22
CA SER A 19 -72.13 -30.77 6.72
C SER A 19 -73.12 -31.19 5.62
N ASN A 20 -72.64 -31.48 4.41
CA ASN A 20 -72.30 -32.85 4.01
C ASN A 20 -71.80 -32.95 2.56
N TYR A 21 -70.78 -33.79 2.40
CA TYR A 21 -70.25 -34.33 1.14
C TYR A 21 -71.33 -35.11 0.35
N ARG A 22 -71.47 -34.84 -0.96
CA ARG A 22 -71.14 -35.77 -2.06
C ARG A 22 -71.66 -35.27 -3.42
N ALA A 23 -70.69 -35.05 -4.31
CA ALA A 23 -70.64 -35.31 -5.75
C ALA A 23 -71.94 -35.37 -6.57
N PHE A 24 -72.02 -34.54 -7.62
CA PHE A 24 -71.97 -35.04 -9.00
C PHE A 24 -71.48 -33.93 -9.95
N THR A 25 -70.62 -34.36 -10.85
CA THR A 25 -69.87 -33.65 -11.90
C THR A 25 -70.73 -32.99 -12.98
N SER A 26 -70.11 -32.03 -13.68
CA SER A 26 -70.36 -31.60 -15.07
C SER A 26 -71.22 -30.36 -15.29
N TYR A 27 -70.58 -29.18 -15.38
CA TYR A 27 -70.37 -28.49 -16.67
C TYR A 27 -69.52 -27.22 -16.46
N CYS A 28 -68.51 -27.05 -17.31
CA CYS A 28 -67.62 -25.91 -17.39
C CYS A 28 -68.37 -24.62 -17.74
N ASN A 29 -68.13 -23.56 -16.96
CA ASN A 29 -67.79 -22.23 -17.47
C ASN A 29 -67.14 -21.47 -16.31
N ILE A 30 -65.81 -21.59 -16.19
CA ILE A 30 -65.03 -20.69 -15.33
C ILE A 30 -65.17 -19.31 -15.97
N ASN A 31 -65.83 -18.39 -15.27
CA ASN A 31 -65.92 -17.01 -15.68
C ASN A 31 -64.50 -16.49 -15.96
N PRO A 32 -64.17 -16.05 -17.20
CA PRO A 32 -62.82 -15.61 -17.58
C PRO A 32 -62.25 -14.57 -16.60
N ASP A 33 -63.12 -13.70 -16.07
CA ASP A 33 -62.78 -12.65 -15.10
C ASP A 33 -62.29 -13.19 -13.76
N LEU A 34 -62.76 -14.37 -13.32
CA LEU A 34 -62.29 -14.99 -12.08
C LEU A 34 -60.83 -15.46 -12.24
N GLY A 35 -60.47 -15.97 -13.42
CA GLY A 35 -59.12 -16.42 -13.73
C GLY A 35 -58.11 -15.28 -13.78
N VAL A 36 -58.48 -14.13 -14.35
CA VAL A 36 -57.63 -12.92 -14.39
C VAL A 36 -57.41 -12.36 -12.99
N TYR A 37 -58.46 -12.31 -12.15
CA TYR A 37 -58.33 -11.83 -10.77
C TYR A 37 -57.35 -12.64 -9.92
N TYR A 38 -57.43 -13.98 -9.94
CA TYR A 38 -56.51 -14.83 -9.19
C TYR A 38 -55.06 -14.68 -9.68
N LYS A 39 -54.85 -14.60 -10.99
CA LYS A 39 -53.52 -14.39 -11.57
C LYS A 39 -52.95 -13.00 -11.22
N ASN A 40 -53.79 -11.95 -11.24
CA ASN A 40 -53.40 -10.60 -10.79
C ASN A 40 -52.97 -10.60 -9.32
N LYS A 41 -53.67 -11.34 -8.46
CA LYS A 41 -53.28 -11.51 -7.04
C LYS A 41 -51.91 -12.19 -6.91
N THR A 42 -51.67 -13.27 -7.67
CA THR A 42 -50.39 -13.97 -7.68
C THR A 42 -49.24 -13.09 -8.20
N ILE A 43 -49.47 -12.33 -9.28
CA ILE A 43 -48.49 -11.35 -9.80
C ILE A 43 -48.11 -10.34 -8.71
N ASN A 44 -49.10 -9.78 -7.99
CA ASN A 44 -48.83 -8.84 -6.89
C ASN A 44 -48.03 -9.47 -5.73
N GLU A 45 -48.30 -10.74 -5.38
CA GLU A 45 -47.53 -11.48 -4.36
C GLU A 45 -46.08 -11.75 -4.81
N LEU A 46 -45.87 -12.10 -6.08
CA LEU A 46 -44.54 -12.28 -6.68
C LEU A 46 -43.74 -10.97 -6.69
N ILE A 47 -44.38 -9.84 -7.06
CA ILE A 47 -43.76 -8.51 -7.00
C ILE A 47 -43.38 -8.15 -5.55
N ARG A 48 -44.25 -8.41 -4.56
CA ARG A 48 -43.95 -8.14 -3.15
C ARG A 48 -42.78 -8.99 -2.62
N SER A 49 -42.59 -10.18 -3.16
CA SER A 49 -41.49 -11.08 -2.82
C SER A 49 -40.23 -10.88 -3.68
N ARG A 50 -40.16 -9.79 -4.46
CA ARG A 50 -39.04 -9.44 -5.37
C ARG A 50 -38.75 -10.46 -6.48
N ARG A 51 -39.72 -11.31 -6.83
CA ARG A 51 -39.63 -12.29 -7.91
C ARG A 51 -40.24 -11.73 -9.20
N LEU A 52 -39.62 -10.69 -9.76
CA LEU A 52 -40.14 -9.97 -10.93
C LEU A 52 -40.16 -10.83 -12.20
N ASP A 53 -39.16 -11.67 -12.42
CA ASP A 53 -39.09 -12.53 -13.60
C ASP A 53 -40.22 -13.55 -13.62
N ASP A 54 -40.56 -14.12 -12.46
CA ASP A 54 -41.70 -15.03 -12.33
C ASP A 54 -43.04 -14.32 -12.54
N ALA A 55 -43.14 -13.07 -12.07
CA ALA A 55 -44.32 -12.23 -12.31
C ALA A 55 -44.47 -11.91 -13.81
N GLN A 56 -43.36 -11.61 -14.50
CA GLN A 56 -43.32 -11.38 -15.95
C GLN A 56 -43.67 -12.66 -16.72
N ASN A 57 -43.12 -13.82 -16.34
CA ASN A 57 -43.45 -15.10 -16.96
C ASN A 57 -44.94 -15.44 -16.82
N LEU A 58 -45.53 -15.21 -15.65
CA LEU A 58 -46.96 -15.44 -15.43
C LEU A 58 -47.82 -14.47 -16.26
N PHE A 59 -47.39 -13.21 -16.39
CA PHE A 59 -48.02 -12.22 -17.25
C PHE A 59 -47.99 -12.63 -18.73
N ASP A 60 -46.84 -13.10 -19.21
CA ASP A 60 -46.65 -13.52 -20.59
C ASP A 60 -47.55 -14.72 -20.94
N GLN A 61 -47.78 -15.63 -19.97
CA GLN A 61 -48.67 -16.79 -20.08
C GLN A 61 -50.17 -16.45 -20.01
N MET A 62 -50.56 -15.21 -19.68
CA MET A 62 -51.96 -14.81 -19.65
C MET A 62 -52.49 -14.52 -21.05
N SER A 63 -53.55 -15.24 -21.45
CA SER A 63 -54.24 -15.05 -22.74
C SER A 63 -55.18 -13.84 -22.77
N ILE A 64 -55.63 -13.38 -21.61
CA ILE A 64 -56.46 -12.18 -21.43
C ILE A 64 -55.83 -11.37 -20.30
N ARG A 65 -55.57 -10.09 -20.55
CA ARG A 65 -54.92 -9.16 -19.62
C ARG A 65 -55.78 -7.91 -19.52
N ASP A 66 -56.02 -7.43 -18.30
CA ASP A 66 -56.78 -6.20 -18.06
C ASP A 66 -55.86 -5.05 -17.67
N SER A 67 -56.43 -3.85 -17.51
CA SER A 67 -55.66 -2.67 -17.09
C SER A 67 -55.00 -2.86 -15.72
N ILE A 68 -55.56 -3.71 -14.84
CA ILE A 68 -54.98 -4.03 -13.53
C ILE A 68 -53.72 -4.88 -13.70
N THR A 69 -53.76 -5.89 -14.58
CA THR A 69 -52.60 -6.75 -14.90
C THR A 69 -51.41 -5.90 -15.37
N TYR A 70 -51.64 -4.99 -16.32
CA TYR A 70 -50.59 -4.08 -16.82
C TYR A 70 -50.10 -3.11 -15.74
N ASN A 71 -51.00 -2.51 -14.96
CA ASN A 71 -50.63 -1.56 -13.89
C ASN A 71 -49.77 -2.21 -12.80
N LEU A 72 -50.02 -3.48 -12.46
CA LEU A 72 -49.21 -4.22 -11.49
C LEU A 72 -47.76 -4.36 -11.96
N LEU A 73 -47.54 -4.75 -13.22
CA LEU A 73 -46.17 -4.86 -13.75
C LEU A 73 -45.49 -3.52 -13.95
N ILE A 74 -46.19 -2.49 -14.44
CA ILE A 74 -45.63 -1.13 -14.57
C ILE A 74 -45.14 -0.64 -13.21
N THR A 75 -45.97 -0.79 -12.18
CA THR A 75 -45.62 -0.40 -10.80
C THR A 75 -44.50 -1.28 -10.23
N GLY A 76 -44.52 -2.59 -10.52
CA GLY A 76 -43.52 -3.54 -10.07
C GLY A 76 -42.13 -3.27 -10.64
N HIS A 77 -42.01 -3.17 -11.97
CA HIS A 77 -40.77 -2.81 -12.65
C HIS A 77 -40.31 -1.41 -12.28
N GLY A 78 -41.25 -0.46 -12.10
CA GLY A 78 -40.97 0.86 -11.59
C GLY A 78 -40.35 0.88 -10.17
N ARG A 79 -40.84 0.02 -9.26
CA ARG A 79 -40.38 -0.03 -7.87
C ARG A 79 -38.99 -0.65 -7.70
N TYR A 80 -38.57 -1.50 -8.62
CA TYR A 80 -37.32 -2.25 -8.53
C TYR A 80 -36.30 -1.86 -9.61
N GLY A 81 -36.37 -0.62 -10.11
CA GLY A 81 -35.31 -0.03 -10.93
C GLY A 81 -35.26 -0.48 -12.39
N ASN A 82 -36.38 -0.95 -12.96
CA ASN A 82 -36.51 -1.32 -14.38
C ASN A 82 -37.46 -0.37 -15.15
N PRO A 83 -37.21 0.96 -15.17
CA PRO A 83 -38.14 1.94 -15.75
C PRO A 83 -38.36 1.78 -17.25
N LYS A 84 -37.32 1.39 -18.00
CA LYS A 84 -37.44 1.15 -19.45
C LYS A 84 -38.44 0.03 -19.76
N GLN A 85 -38.43 -1.02 -18.95
CA GLN A 85 -39.36 -2.13 -19.09
C GLN A 85 -40.78 -1.70 -18.70
N ALA A 86 -40.94 -0.90 -17.64
CA ALA A 86 -42.23 -0.32 -17.27
C ALA A 86 -42.83 0.53 -18.40
N LEU A 87 -42.01 1.37 -19.06
CA LEU A 87 -42.44 2.18 -20.20
C LEU A 87 -42.73 1.33 -21.45
N TYR A 88 -41.99 0.25 -21.67
CA TYR A 88 -42.27 -0.71 -22.75
C TYR A 88 -43.63 -1.39 -22.53
N ILE A 89 -43.92 -1.85 -21.31
CA ILE A 89 -45.20 -2.48 -20.95
C ILE A 89 -46.35 -1.49 -21.09
N TYR A 90 -46.15 -0.22 -20.73
CA TYR A 90 -47.14 0.83 -20.98
C TYR A 90 -47.39 1.03 -22.48
N LYS A 91 -46.33 1.07 -23.30
CA LYS A 91 -46.47 1.17 -24.75
C LYS A 91 -47.19 -0.04 -25.35
N GLU A 92 -46.92 -1.24 -24.84
CA GLU A 92 -47.61 -2.47 -25.22
C GLU A 92 -49.11 -2.37 -24.90
N MET A 93 -49.47 -1.95 -23.68
CA MET A 93 -50.86 -1.73 -23.26
C MET A 93 -51.62 -0.82 -24.23
N VAL A 94 -51.02 0.33 -24.58
CA VAL A 94 -51.60 1.30 -25.51
C VAL A 94 -51.72 0.73 -26.93
N SER A 95 -50.74 -0.06 -27.38
CA SER A 95 -50.77 -0.71 -28.70
C SER A 95 -51.83 -1.81 -28.83
N GLN A 96 -52.23 -2.41 -27.70
CA GLN A 96 -53.30 -3.40 -27.64
C GLN A 96 -54.69 -2.76 -27.43
N GLU A 97 -54.79 -1.43 -27.53
CA GLU A 97 -56.04 -0.67 -27.35
C GLU A 97 -56.71 -0.89 -25.99
N ILE A 98 -55.95 -1.31 -24.97
CA ILE A 98 -56.45 -1.45 -23.60
C ILE A 98 -56.54 -0.06 -22.97
N GLN A 99 -57.74 0.32 -22.51
CA GLN A 99 -58.02 1.66 -22.01
C GLN A 99 -57.16 2.01 -20.79
N GLU A 100 -56.43 3.13 -20.89
CA GLU A 100 -55.65 3.67 -19.79
C GLU A 100 -56.57 4.22 -18.69
N THR A 101 -56.20 3.98 -17.43
CA THR A 101 -56.99 4.41 -16.26
C THR A 101 -56.21 5.43 -15.42
N GLY A 102 -56.87 6.10 -14.48
CA GLY A 102 -56.18 7.02 -13.55
C GLY A 102 -54.95 6.41 -12.85
N PRO A 103 -55.04 5.17 -12.31
CA PRO A 103 -53.88 4.45 -11.77
C PRO A 103 -52.78 4.19 -12.80
N THR A 104 -53.12 3.92 -14.07
CA THR A 104 -52.12 3.73 -15.14
C THR A 104 -51.28 5.00 -15.31
N TYR A 105 -51.92 6.16 -15.44
CA TYR A 105 -51.22 7.43 -15.57
C TYR A 105 -50.39 7.77 -14.33
N SER A 106 -50.95 7.59 -13.14
CA SER A 106 -50.23 7.85 -11.89
C SER A 106 -48.97 6.98 -11.75
N SER A 107 -49.07 5.67 -12.05
CA SER A 107 -47.93 4.75 -12.02
C SER A 107 -46.84 5.14 -13.03
N VAL A 108 -47.21 5.38 -14.29
CA VAL A 108 -46.23 5.74 -15.35
C VAL A 108 -45.56 7.07 -15.05
N ILE A 109 -46.32 8.10 -14.65
CA ILE A 109 -45.76 9.41 -14.30
C ILE A 109 -44.81 9.29 -13.09
N THR A 110 -45.15 8.48 -12.09
CA THR A 110 -44.29 8.25 -10.92
C THR A 110 -42.98 7.56 -11.32
N VAL A 111 -43.03 6.58 -12.23
CA VAL A 111 -41.82 5.97 -12.80
C VAL A 111 -40.97 7.00 -13.53
N CYS A 112 -41.58 7.85 -14.35
CA CYS A 112 -40.85 8.91 -15.04
C CYS A 112 -40.23 9.93 -14.08
N ALA A 113 -40.92 10.28 -12.99
CA ALA A 113 -40.45 11.23 -12.00
C ALA A 113 -39.24 10.69 -11.22
N ASN A 114 -39.32 9.45 -10.72
CA ASN A 114 -38.26 8.87 -9.89
C ASN A 114 -36.99 8.54 -10.67
N GLU A 115 -37.13 8.20 -11.96
CA GLU A 115 -36.05 7.66 -12.79
C GLU A 115 -35.57 8.64 -13.88
N GLY A 116 -36.08 9.88 -13.86
CA GLY A 116 -35.60 10.97 -14.73
C GLY A 116 -36.05 10.90 -16.20
N PHE A 117 -37.07 10.10 -16.55
CA PHE A 117 -37.65 10.04 -17.90
C PHE A 117 -38.60 11.20 -18.16
N TYR A 118 -38.10 12.43 -18.02
CA TYR A 118 -38.92 13.64 -18.04
C TYR A 118 -39.59 13.90 -19.39
N ARG A 119 -38.95 13.53 -20.50
CA ARG A 119 -39.52 13.70 -21.85
C ARG A 119 -40.76 12.84 -22.03
N GLU A 120 -40.67 11.58 -21.65
CA GLU A 120 -41.76 10.62 -21.66
C GLU A 120 -42.85 11.05 -20.66
N GLY A 121 -42.46 11.52 -19.47
CA GLY A 121 -43.38 12.10 -18.48
C GLY A 121 -44.22 13.26 -19.04
N ILE A 122 -43.60 14.19 -19.78
CA ILE A 122 -44.31 15.30 -20.45
C ILE A 122 -45.26 14.78 -21.53
N GLN A 123 -44.85 13.77 -22.31
CA GLN A 123 -45.73 13.16 -23.33
C GLN A 123 -46.98 12.54 -22.68
N VAL A 124 -46.79 11.84 -21.56
CA VAL A 124 -47.90 11.28 -20.78
C VAL A 124 -48.78 12.38 -20.19
N HIS A 125 -48.21 13.49 -19.71
CA HIS A 125 -48.97 14.65 -19.27
C HIS A 125 -49.83 15.26 -20.41
N CYS A 126 -49.28 15.44 -21.61
CA CYS A 126 -50.05 15.87 -22.77
C CYS A 126 -51.21 14.92 -23.08
N ARG A 127 -50.97 13.60 -22.96
CA ARG A 127 -52.00 12.56 -23.15
C ARG A 127 -53.12 12.68 -22.11
N VAL A 128 -52.78 12.87 -20.84
CA VAL A 128 -53.72 13.11 -19.72
C VAL A 128 -54.64 14.30 -20.03
N ILE A 129 -54.08 15.42 -20.50
CA ILE A 129 -54.87 16.61 -20.87
C ILE A 129 -55.78 16.30 -22.06
N SER A 130 -55.25 15.68 -23.11
CA SER A 130 -56.00 15.37 -24.34
C SER A 130 -57.21 14.45 -24.13
N LEU A 131 -57.15 13.60 -23.10
CA LEU A 131 -58.21 12.66 -22.75
C LEU A 131 -59.10 13.17 -21.60
N GLY A 132 -58.92 14.42 -21.15
CA GLY A 132 -59.77 15.04 -20.13
C GLY A 132 -59.52 14.58 -18.68
N PHE A 133 -58.37 13.96 -18.40
CA PHE A 133 -58.02 13.46 -17.05
C PHE A 133 -57.36 14.51 -16.15
N GLY A 134 -57.24 15.77 -16.59
CA GLY A 134 -56.46 16.81 -15.90
C GLY A 134 -56.91 17.18 -14.48
N LEU A 135 -58.18 16.91 -14.11
CA LEU A 135 -58.71 17.18 -12.76
C LEU A 135 -58.64 15.99 -11.81
N ASN A 136 -58.07 14.85 -12.23
CA ASN A 136 -57.96 13.68 -11.37
C ASN A 136 -56.88 13.89 -10.30
N LEU A 137 -57.27 13.83 -9.02
CA LEU A 137 -56.38 14.08 -7.88
C LEU A 137 -55.12 13.20 -7.86
N PHE A 138 -55.23 11.91 -8.22
CA PHE A 138 -54.10 10.98 -8.21
C PHE A 138 -53.10 11.31 -9.31
N ILE A 139 -53.60 11.64 -10.50
CA ILE A 139 -52.76 12.03 -11.64
C ILE A 139 -52.13 13.39 -11.37
N GLY A 140 -52.91 14.37 -10.88
CA GLY A 140 -52.43 15.70 -10.50
C GLY A 140 -51.32 15.63 -9.46
N SER A 141 -51.46 14.80 -8.43
CA SER A 141 -50.40 14.58 -7.43
C SER A 141 -49.13 13.97 -8.05
N SER A 142 -49.26 12.97 -8.93
CA SER A 142 -48.10 12.41 -9.65
C SER A 142 -47.44 13.45 -10.59
N LEU A 143 -48.22 14.34 -11.23
CA LEU A 143 -47.69 15.41 -12.07
C LEU A 143 -46.95 16.47 -11.25
N VAL A 144 -47.49 16.88 -10.09
CA VAL A 144 -46.79 17.75 -9.15
C VAL A 144 -45.44 17.14 -8.77
N ASN A 145 -45.40 15.83 -8.46
CA ASN A 145 -44.16 15.12 -8.18
C ASN A 145 -43.16 15.18 -9.36
N LEU A 146 -43.62 14.88 -10.58
CA LEU A 146 -42.80 14.92 -11.80
C LEU A 146 -42.13 16.28 -11.99
N TYR A 147 -42.90 17.37 -11.89
CA TYR A 147 -42.36 18.72 -12.11
C TYR A 147 -41.46 19.19 -10.96
N LEU A 148 -41.68 18.73 -9.72
CA LEU A 148 -40.76 18.96 -8.61
C LEU A 148 -39.41 18.27 -8.84
N HIS A 149 -39.40 17.00 -9.28
CA HIS A 149 -38.16 16.29 -9.64
C HIS A 149 -37.41 16.94 -10.81
N MET A 150 -38.13 17.61 -11.72
CA MET A 150 -37.53 18.41 -12.80
C MET A 150 -36.96 19.77 -12.31
N GLY A 151 -37.20 20.17 -11.06
CA GLY A 151 -36.86 21.50 -10.54
C GLY A 151 -37.78 22.63 -11.03
N LEU A 152 -38.87 22.32 -11.72
CA LEU A 152 -39.84 23.29 -12.26
C LEU A 152 -40.91 23.64 -11.21
N VAL A 153 -40.48 24.29 -10.12
CA VAL A 153 -41.32 24.57 -8.95
C VAL A 153 -42.57 25.38 -9.31
N ASP A 154 -42.47 26.40 -10.16
CA ASP A 154 -43.61 27.24 -10.55
C ASP A 154 -44.72 26.45 -11.25
N VAL A 155 -44.34 25.45 -12.05
CA VAL A 155 -45.29 24.58 -12.76
C VAL A 155 -45.94 23.61 -11.79
N ALA A 156 -45.15 23.01 -10.90
CA ALA A 156 -45.67 22.15 -9.84
C ALA A 156 -46.64 22.92 -8.93
N TRP A 157 -46.34 24.18 -8.60
CA TRP A 157 -47.20 25.03 -7.78
C TRP A 157 -48.54 25.32 -8.44
N LYS A 158 -48.53 25.68 -9.74
CA LYS A 158 -49.78 25.89 -10.52
C LYS A 158 -50.64 24.64 -10.59
N LEU A 159 -50.02 23.46 -10.76
CA LEU A 159 -50.74 22.19 -10.81
C LEU A 159 -51.30 21.82 -9.43
N PHE A 160 -50.54 22.07 -8.36
CA PHE A 160 -51.02 21.91 -6.99
C PHE A 160 -52.21 22.82 -6.71
N ASP A 161 -52.16 24.06 -7.20
CA ASP A 161 -53.22 25.03 -7.00
C ASP A 161 -54.54 24.60 -7.66
N GLN A 162 -54.44 23.88 -8.78
CA GLN A 162 -55.56 23.35 -9.55
C GLN A 162 -56.13 22.03 -9.00
N LEU A 163 -55.53 21.43 -7.97
CA LEU A 163 -56.04 20.21 -7.37
C LEU A 163 -57.43 20.47 -6.74
N PRO A 164 -58.42 19.58 -6.97
CA PRO A 164 -59.78 19.76 -6.44
C PRO A 164 -59.81 19.69 -4.91
N GLU A 165 -58.87 18.99 -4.30
CA GLU A 165 -58.68 18.92 -2.84
C GLU A 165 -57.19 18.85 -2.52
N ARG A 166 -56.68 19.80 -1.74
CA ARG A 166 -55.29 19.83 -1.25
C ARG A 166 -55.21 19.12 0.09
N ASN A 167 -55.41 17.81 0.06
CA ASN A 167 -55.38 16.99 1.27
C ASN A 167 -53.95 16.87 1.84
N LEU A 168 -53.85 16.29 3.04
CA LEU A 168 -52.57 16.08 3.75
C LEU A 168 -51.50 15.38 2.90
N ALA A 169 -51.89 14.45 2.01
CA ALA A 169 -50.93 13.74 1.16
C ALA A 169 -50.33 14.66 0.09
N ALA A 170 -51.13 15.54 -0.50
CA ALA A 170 -50.66 16.53 -1.47
C ALA A 170 -49.73 17.57 -0.81
N TRP A 171 -50.03 18.01 0.42
CA TRP A 171 -49.14 18.87 1.20
C TRP A 171 -47.81 18.20 1.55
N ASN A 172 -47.84 16.94 1.99
CA ASN A 172 -46.62 16.17 2.29
C ASN A 172 -45.75 15.95 1.05
N LEU A 173 -46.37 15.79 -0.14
CA LEU A 173 -45.65 15.72 -1.41
C LEU A 173 -44.85 17.00 -1.68
N LEU A 174 -45.47 18.17 -1.49
CA LEU A 174 -44.80 19.45 -1.65
C LEU A 174 -43.70 19.66 -0.62
N LEU A 175 -43.96 19.38 0.66
CA LEU A 175 -42.95 19.48 1.72
C LEU A 175 -41.73 18.60 1.39
N ASN A 176 -41.94 17.37 0.93
CA ASN A 176 -40.86 16.49 0.49
C ASN A 176 -40.13 17.06 -0.74
N GLY A 177 -40.85 17.49 -1.78
CA GLY A 177 -40.21 18.02 -2.99
C GLY A 177 -39.38 19.27 -2.74
N PHE A 178 -39.85 20.20 -1.91
CA PHE A 178 -39.09 21.39 -1.54
C PHE A 178 -37.87 21.06 -0.67
N LEU A 179 -37.99 20.04 0.20
CA LEU A 179 -36.87 19.52 0.98
C LEU A 179 -35.78 18.95 0.07
N GLU A 180 -36.15 18.11 -0.90
CA GLU A 180 -35.20 17.50 -1.86
C GLU A 180 -34.56 18.55 -2.78
N LEU A 181 -35.27 19.65 -3.09
CA LEU A 181 -34.73 20.79 -3.84
C LEU A 181 -33.88 21.76 -3.00
N GLY A 182 -33.78 21.55 -1.67
CA GLY A 182 -33.01 22.41 -0.78
C GLY A 182 -33.61 23.80 -0.53
N LYS A 183 -34.88 24.03 -0.89
CA LYS A 183 -35.60 25.31 -0.71
C LYS A 183 -36.16 25.45 0.71
N ILE A 184 -35.27 25.49 1.69
CA ILE A 184 -35.61 25.34 3.12
C ILE A 184 -36.45 26.50 3.65
N GLU A 185 -36.17 27.75 3.26
CA GLU A 185 -36.96 28.91 3.69
C GLU A 185 -38.41 28.86 3.18
N GLU A 186 -38.59 28.53 1.90
CA GLU A 186 -39.91 28.39 1.29
C GLU A 186 -40.72 27.27 1.96
N LEU A 187 -40.07 26.20 2.40
CA LEU A 187 -40.67 25.04 3.07
C LEU A 187 -41.36 25.40 4.40
N PHE A 188 -40.82 26.34 5.18
CA PHE A 188 -41.51 26.84 6.38
C PHE A 188 -42.75 27.67 6.03
N GLY A 189 -42.68 28.46 4.96
CA GLY A 189 -43.85 29.14 4.41
C GLY A 189 -44.95 28.16 4.01
N LEU A 190 -44.60 26.99 3.45
CA LEU A 190 -45.58 25.95 3.10
C LEU A 190 -46.26 25.37 4.33
N HIS A 191 -45.51 25.16 5.42
CA HIS A 191 -46.08 24.67 6.68
C HIS A 191 -47.07 25.66 7.30
N ASP A 192 -46.79 26.97 7.21
CA ASP A 192 -47.71 28.00 7.67
C ASP A 192 -48.95 28.10 6.77
N GLN A 193 -48.80 27.98 5.46
CA GLN A 193 -49.93 27.95 4.51
C GLN A 193 -50.81 26.70 4.71
N MET A 194 -50.20 25.54 4.92
CA MET A 194 -50.91 24.29 5.24
C MET A 194 -51.80 24.44 6.48
N LYS A 195 -51.29 25.13 7.52
CA LYS A 195 -52.05 25.45 8.73
C LYS A 195 -53.16 26.46 8.47
N TRP A 196 -52.89 27.48 7.66
CA TRP A 196 -53.87 28.50 7.29
C TRP A 196 -55.06 27.90 6.53
N GLU A 197 -54.81 26.92 5.66
CA GLU A 197 -55.85 26.15 4.97
C GLU A 197 -56.53 25.08 5.86
N GLY A 198 -56.17 25.01 7.15
CA GLY A 198 -56.82 24.14 8.14
C GLY A 198 -56.36 22.69 8.10
N VAL A 199 -55.31 22.36 7.33
CA VAL A 199 -54.75 21.01 7.25
C VAL A 199 -53.75 20.80 8.39
N LYS A 200 -54.03 19.85 9.30
CA LYS A 200 -53.14 19.57 10.44
C LYS A 200 -51.93 18.73 10.02
N PRO A 201 -50.69 19.16 10.34
CA PRO A 201 -49.49 18.35 10.12
C PRO A 201 -49.56 17.00 10.85
N ASN A 202 -49.05 15.95 10.22
CA ASN A 202 -48.89 14.64 10.83
C ASN A 202 -47.40 14.34 11.14
N GLY A 203 -47.11 13.18 11.72
CA GLY A 203 -45.72 12.80 12.03
C GLY A 203 -44.78 12.89 10.82
N LEU A 204 -45.24 12.51 9.62
CA LEU A 204 -44.43 12.62 8.40
C LEU A 204 -44.15 14.08 8.00
N SER A 205 -45.13 14.96 8.12
CA SER A 205 -44.95 16.41 7.91
C SER A 205 -43.85 16.96 8.84
N PHE A 206 -43.87 16.58 10.12
CA PHE A 206 -42.85 16.99 11.09
C PHE A 206 -41.48 16.40 10.77
N CYS A 207 -41.38 15.15 10.31
CA CYS A 207 -40.10 14.59 9.87
C CYS A 207 -39.47 15.40 8.73
N TYR A 208 -40.25 15.84 7.73
CA TYR A 208 -39.72 16.70 6.65
C TYR A 208 -39.24 18.05 7.15
N LEU A 209 -40.02 18.69 8.03
CA LEU A 209 -39.69 19.99 8.62
C LEU A 209 -38.44 19.92 9.51
N ILE A 210 -38.35 18.90 10.37
CA ILE A 210 -37.19 18.66 11.23
C ILE A 210 -35.95 18.32 10.38
N ARG A 211 -36.11 17.52 9.30
CA ARG A 211 -35.02 17.23 8.38
C ARG A 211 -34.54 18.47 7.62
N ALA A 212 -35.44 19.40 7.31
CA ALA A 212 -35.07 20.70 6.75
C ALA A 212 -34.21 21.50 7.75
N CYS A 213 -34.60 21.57 9.02
CA CYS A 213 -33.77 22.16 10.08
C CYS A 213 -32.42 21.47 10.23
N CYS A 214 -32.39 20.13 10.15
CA CYS A 214 -31.17 19.34 10.21
C CYS A 214 -30.20 19.70 9.07
N ASN A 215 -30.72 19.81 7.84
CA ASN A 215 -29.93 20.16 6.66
C ASN A 215 -29.40 21.61 6.70
N ALA A 216 -30.20 22.55 7.21
CA ALA A 216 -29.80 23.97 7.33
C ALA A 216 -29.08 24.32 8.64
N ARG A 217 -29.03 23.39 9.61
CA ARG A 217 -28.56 23.63 11.00
C ARG A 217 -29.28 24.79 11.71
N PHE A 218 -30.58 24.94 11.44
CA PHE A 218 -31.45 25.95 12.04
C PHE A 218 -31.91 25.54 13.43
N LEU A 219 -31.07 25.81 14.44
CA LEU A 219 -31.29 25.39 15.82
C LEU A 219 -32.54 26.05 16.42
N ASP A 220 -32.71 27.37 16.24
CA ASP A 220 -33.80 28.12 16.87
C ASP A 220 -35.17 27.75 16.29
N GLU A 221 -35.28 27.66 14.97
CA GLU A 221 -36.48 27.24 14.24
C GLU A 221 -36.82 25.77 14.55
N GLY A 222 -35.81 24.90 14.62
CA GLY A 222 -36.01 23.50 14.97
C GLY A 222 -36.43 23.30 16.42
N MET A 223 -35.96 24.13 17.36
CA MET A 223 -36.46 24.14 18.74
C MET A 223 -37.92 24.60 18.82
N GLN A 224 -38.33 25.59 18.02
CA GLN A 224 -39.73 26.01 17.92
C GLN A 224 -40.61 24.87 17.37
N LEU A 225 -40.14 24.19 16.32
CA LEU A 225 -40.80 23.00 15.79
C LEU A 225 -40.90 21.89 16.83
N HIS A 226 -39.83 21.59 17.57
CA HIS A 226 -39.83 20.58 18.63
C HIS A 226 -40.89 20.89 19.69
N CYS A 227 -41.00 22.14 20.15
CA CYS A 227 -42.09 22.57 21.03
C CYS A 227 -43.48 22.34 20.43
N HIS A 228 -43.65 22.59 19.12
CA HIS A 228 -44.91 22.35 18.42
C HIS A 228 -45.24 20.85 18.33
N VAL A 229 -44.24 20.00 18.08
CA VAL A 229 -44.34 18.54 18.05
C VAL A 229 -44.79 17.99 19.41
N ILE A 230 -44.21 18.51 20.50
CA ILE A 230 -44.62 18.16 21.88
C ILE A 230 -46.08 18.57 22.12
N LYS A 231 -46.45 19.82 21.80
CA LYS A 231 -47.83 20.31 21.97
C LYS A 231 -48.86 19.53 21.17
N ALA A 232 -48.45 19.00 20.01
CA ALA A 232 -49.28 18.17 19.16
C ALA A 232 -49.29 16.67 19.56
N GLY A 233 -48.51 16.28 20.58
CA GLY A 233 -48.50 14.93 21.14
C GLY A 233 -47.75 13.88 20.31
N TRP A 234 -46.89 14.31 19.36
CA TRP A 234 -46.25 13.37 18.42
C TRP A 234 -45.00 12.68 18.97
N VAL A 235 -44.29 13.27 19.95
CA VAL A 235 -43.04 12.70 20.49
C VAL A 235 -43.27 11.33 21.13
N GLU A 236 -44.32 11.20 21.95
CA GLU A 236 -44.64 9.96 22.67
C GLU A 236 -45.38 8.93 21.79
N CYS A 237 -45.96 9.38 20.67
CA CYS A 237 -46.83 8.56 19.81
C CYS A 237 -46.17 8.12 18.50
N ASN A 238 -45.00 8.66 18.15
CA ASN A 238 -44.35 8.40 16.85
C ASN A 238 -42.82 8.34 16.94
N VAL A 239 -42.28 7.12 16.85
CA VAL A 239 -40.83 6.83 16.91
C VAL A 239 -40.04 7.55 15.80
N PHE A 240 -40.61 7.73 14.60
CA PHE A 240 -39.92 8.42 13.50
C PHE A 240 -39.68 9.91 13.80
N VAL A 241 -40.64 10.55 14.48
CA VAL A 241 -40.52 11.95 14.88
C VAL A 241 -39.49 12.09 16.00
N ALA A 242 -39.50 11.18 16.97
CA ALA A 242 -38.54 11.19 18.07
C ALA A 242 -37.09 10.95 17.56
N ASN A 243 -36.90 10.02 16.61
CA ASN A 243 -35.60 9.80 15.96
C ASN A 243 -35.14 11.03 15.16
N ALA A 244 -36.04 11.67 14.40
CA ALA A 244 -35.72 12.89 13.67
C ALA A 244 -35.25 14.03 14.59
N LEU A 245 -35.79 14.12 15.81
CA LEU A 245 -35.36 15.10 16.81
C LEU A 245 -33.95 14.82 17.34
N VAL A 246 -33.59 13.55 17.57
CA VAL A 246 -32.22 13.16 17.95
C VAL A 246 -31.22 13.56 16.86
N ASP A 247 -31.53 13.22 15.60
CA ASP A 247 -30.69 13.58 14.44
C ASP A 247 -30.55 15.09 14.28
N PHE A 248 -31.65 15.85 14.44
CA PHE A 248 -31.65 17.31 14.37
C PHE A 248 -30.73 17.94 15.42
N TYR A 249 -30.86 17.54 16.69
CA TYR A 249 -30.02 18.08 17.75
C TYR A 249 -28.54 17.68 17.58
N SER A 250 -28.27 16.49 17.04
CA SER A 250 -26.91 16.08 16.64
C SER A 250 -26.34 17.02 15.58
N ALA A 251 -27.07 17.23 14.49
CA ALA A 251 -26.62 18.03 13.36
C ALA A 251 -26.39 19.51 13.72
N CYS A 252 -27.12 20.01 14.73
CA CYS A 252 -26.94 21.35 15.27
C CYS A 252 -25.88 21.45 16.37
N GLY A 253 -25.19 20.35 16.71
CA GLY A 253 -24.14 20.31 17.72
C GLY A 253 -24.63 20.43 19.17
N ASN A 254 -25.92 20.29 19.44
CA ASN A 254 -26.48 20.35 20.79
C ASN A 254 -26.62 18.95 21.40
N PHE A 255 -25.50 18.46 21.91
CA PHE A 255 -25.38 17.14 22.54
C PHE A 255 -26.38 16.91 23.70
N ILE A 256 -26.58 17.93 24.54
CA ILE A 256 -27.40 17.79 25.76
C ILE A 256 -28.85 17.51 25.39
N ASP A 257 -29.39 18.26 24.42
CA ASP A 257 -30.78 18.10 24.01
C ASP A 257 -30.99 16.88 23.11
N ALA A 258 -29.98 16.46 22.34
CA ALA A 258 -30.00 15.17 21.64
C ALA A 258 -30.15 13.99 22.62
N ARG A 259 -29.40 14.01 23.73
CA ARG A 259 -29.50 12.99 24.78
C ARG A 259 -30.86 12.99 25.47
N LYS A 260 -31.41 14.18 25.77
CA LYS A 260 -32.76 14.28 26.35
C LYS A 260 -33.82 13.75 25.39
N ALA A 261 -33.74 14.07 24.10
CA ALA A 261 -34.66 13.57 23.08
C ALA A 261 -34.62 12.03 22.99
N PHE A 262 -33.42 11.43 23.07
CA PHE A 262 -33.26 9.97 23.09
C PHE A 262 -33.93 9.32 24.31
N LEU A 263 -33.76 9.90 25.51
CA LEU A 263 -34.36 9.38 26.74
C LEU A 263 -35.90 9.45 26.78
N LEU A 264 -36.52 10.24 25.89
CA LEU A 264 -37.97 10.37 25.78
C LEU A 264 -38.60 9.37 24.80
N ILE A 265 -37.79 8.51 24.15
CA ILE A 265 -38.28 7.51 23.19
C ILE A 265 -38.95 6.34 23.95
N PRO A 266 -40.26 6.07 23.76
CA PRO A 266 -40.99 5.08 24.56
C PRO A 266 -40.55 3.62 24.30
N VAL A 267 -40.09 3.34 23.09
CA VAL A 267 -39.57 2.04 22.66
C VAL A 267 -38.36 2.31 21.78
N GLU A 268 -37.17 2.15 22.33
CA GLU A 268 -35.92 2.37 21.61
C GLU A 268 -35.78 1.30 20.50
N ASP A 269 -35.85 1.75 19.25
CA ASP A 269 -35.57 0.91 18.08
C ASP A 269 -34.09 0.98 17.69
N VAL A 270 -33.67 0.10 16.78
CA VAL A 270 -32.27 0.05 16.30
C VAL A 270 -31.85 1.41 15.72
N ILE A 271 -32.77 2.16 15.13
CA ILE A 271 -32.53 3.48 14.53
C ILE A 271 -32.19 4.50 15.63
N SER A 272 -32.98 4.55 16.71
CA SER A 272 -32.75 5.40 17.90
C SER A 272 -31.34 5.20 18.45
N TRP A 273 -30.93 3.95 18.65
CA TRP A 273 -29.62 3.57 19.19
C TRP A 273 -28.47 3.95 18.25
N ASN A 274 -28.64 3.80 16.93
CA ASN A 274 -27.61 4.19 15.97
C ASN A 274 -27.42 5.71 15.90
N SER A 275 -28.52 6.48 15.96
CA SER A 275 -28.49 7.94 15.97
C SER A 275 -27.73 8.44 17.21
N ILE A 276 -28.04 7.93 18.41
CA ILE A 276 -27.33 8.36 19.62
C ILE A 276 -25.85 7.93 19.64
N ILE A 277 -25.51 6.72 19.18
CA ILE A 277 -24.10 6.30 19.07
C ILE A 277 -23.33 7.22 18.12
N SER A 278 -23.94 7.61 16.98
CA SER A 278 -23.35 8.57 16.04
C SER A 278 -23.12 9.93 16.70
N VAL A 279 -24.07 10.42 17.49
CA VAL A 279 -23.93 11.69 18.24
C VAL A 279 -22.71 11.65 19.17
N TYR A 280 -22.55 10.57 19.94
CA TYR A 280 -21.43 10.42 20.87
C TYR A 280 -20.09 10.26 20.15
N VAL A 281 -20.07 9.56 19.01
CA VAL A 281 -18.91 9.43 18.12
C VAL A 281 -18.51 10.77 17.48
N GLU A 282 -19.47 11.61 17.08
CA GLU A 282 -19.23 12.94 16.51
C GLU A 282 -18.61 13.88 17.55
N ASN A 283 -18.95 13.71 18.84
CA ASN A 283 -18.44 14.51 19.95
C ASN A 283 -17.18 13.91 20.62
N ASP A 284 -16.55 12.90 20.03
CA ASP A 284 -15.32 12.24 20.52
C ASP A 284 -15.44 11.65 21.94
N LEU A 285 -16.66 11.27 22.35
CA LEU A 285 -16.97 10.66 23.64
C LEU A 285 -16.92 9.12 23.53
N LEU A 286 -15.70 8.59 23.45
CA LEU A 286 -15.45 7.18 23.16
C LEU A 286 -16.07 6.21 24.17
N TYR A 287 -15.84 6.42 25.47
CA TYR A 287 -16.28 5.49 26.52
C TYR A 287 -17.80 5.34 26.56
N ASP A 288 -18.50 6.46 26.46
CA ASP A 288 -19.96 6.48 26.45
C ASP A 288 -20.52 5.85 25.17
N ALA A 289 -19.87 6.05 24.00
CA ALA A 289 -20.29 5.40 22.75
C ALA A 289 -20.18 3.87 22.82
N ILE A 290 -19.10 3.34 23.42
CA ILE A 290 -18.91 1.90 23.66
C ILE A 290 -19.92 1.38 24.69
N GLU A 291 -20.19 2.14 25.75
CA GLU A 291 -21.20 1.78 26.74
C GLU A 291 -22.58 1.68 26.10
N LEU A 292 -22.96 2.65 25.26
CA LEU A 292 -24.22 2.63 24.52
C LEU A 292 -24.30 1.45 23.54
N LEU A 293 -23.21 1.11 22.84
CA LEU A 293 -23.15 -0.08 22.00
C LEU A 293 -23.33 -1.38 22.83
N SER A 294 -22.70 -1.44 24.01
CA SER A 294 -22.80 -2.58 24.90
C SER A 294 -24.23 -2.74 25.45
N ARG A 295 -24.87 -1.62 25.81
CA ARG A 295 -26.28 -1.59 26.23
C ARG A 295 -27.21 -2.00 25.09
N MET A 296 -27.00 -1.47 23.89
CA MET A 296 -27.75 -1.85 22.68
C MET A 296 -27.69 -3.37 22.46
N HIS A 297 -26.50 -3.96 22.57
CA HIS A 297 -26.31 -5.40 22.45
C HIS A 297 -26.99 -6.19 23.60
N PHE A 298 -26.92 -5.70 24.84
CA PHE A 298 -27.58 -6.31 26.00
C PHE A 298 -29.11 -6.39 25.84
N TRP A 299 -29.74 -5.40 25.20
CA TRP A 299 -31.17 -5.39 24.89
C TRP A 299 -31.54 -6.17 23.62
N ASP A 300 -30.63 -7.02 23.12
CA ASP A 300 -30.79 -7.84 21.92
C ASP A 300 -31.11 -7.03 20.65
N LYS A 301 -30.61 -5.78 20.59
CA LYS A 301 -30.66 -4.92 19.40
C LYS A 301 -29.34 -5.05 18.65
N LYS A 302 -29.39 -5.49 17.40
CA LYS A 302 -28.18 -5.65 16.57
C LYS A 302 -27.66 -4.29 16.09
N PRO A 303 -26.37 -3.95 16.32
CA PRO A 303 -25.76 -2.75 15.76
C PRO A 303 -25.84 -2.74 14.23
N SER A 304 -26.04 -1.56 13.66
CA SER A 304 -26.04 -1.40 12.20
C SER A 304 -24.64 -1.17 11.65
N ILE A 305 -24.51 -1.28 10.32
CA ILE A 305 -23.31 -0.86 9.58
C ILE A 305 -22.90 0.57 9.93
N ARG A 306 -23.87 1.49 10.06
CA ARG A 306 -23.60 2.91 10.36
C ARG A 306 -22.93 3.09 11.72
N SER A 307 -23.33 2.32 12.74
CA SER A 307 -22.76 2.35 14.09
C SER A 307 -21.30 1.90 14.08
N PHE A 308 -21.02 0.82 13.34
CA PHE A 308 -19.66 0.31 13.19
C PHE A 308 -18.75 1.26 12.41
N VAL A 309 -19.22 1.83 11.30
CA VAL A 309 -18.46 2.84 10.55
C VAL A 309 -18.13 4.06 11.42
N GLY A 310 -19.09 4.54 12.21
CA GLY A 310 -18.84 5.64 13.14
C GLY A 310 -17.74 5.32 14.16
N LEU A 311 -17.78 4.14 14.78
CA LEU A 311 -16.78 3.71 15.76
C LEU A 311 -15.41 3.46 15.13
N LEU A 312 -15.34 2.92 13.90
CA LEU A 312 -14.10 2.76 13.15
C LEU A 312 -13.49 4.13 12.78
N ASN A 313 -14.31 5.09 12.36
CA ASN A 313 -13.87 6.46 12.10
C ASN A 313 -13.39 7.18 13.37
N LEU A 314 -13.94 6.85 14.54
CA LEU A 314 -13.47 7.35 15.82
C LEU A 314 -12.10 6.75 16.18
N SER A 315 -11.94 5.44 16.02
CA SER A 315 -10.65 4.73 16.19
C SER A 315 -9.58 5.31 15.25
N SER A 316 -9.94 5.50 13.98
CA SER A 316 -9.11 6.14 12.94
C SER A 316 -8.64 7.54 13.34
N ARG A 317 -9.57 8.41 13.81
CA ARG A 317 -9.24 9.78 14.25
C ARG A 317 -8.35 9.86 15.48
N ARG A 318 -8.42 8.86 16.36
CA ARG A 318 -7.62 8.79 17.60
C ARG A 318 -6.36 7.93 17.46
N GLU A 319 -6.15 7.33 16.29
CA GLU A 319 -5.09 6.34 16.03
C GLU A 319 -5.11 5.18 17.06
N ASP A 320 -6.29 4.81 17.55
CA ASP A 320 -6.47 3.73 18.54
C ASP A 320 -6.70 2.39 17.84
N ILE A 321 -5.59 1.71 17.55
CA ILE A 321 -5.59 0.41 16.88
C ILE A 321 -6.24 -0.71 17.71
N LEU A 322 -6.17 -0.63 19.05
CA LEU A 322 -6.70 -1.67 19.94
C LEU A 322 -8.22 -1.69 19.86
N LEU A 323 -8.83 -0.50 19.94
CA LEU A 323 -10.26 -0.32 19.72
C LEU A 323 -10.67 -0.78 18.32
N GLY A 324 -9.92 -0.38 17.29
CA GLY A 324 -10.18 -0.76 15.90
C GLY A 324 -10.22 -2.29 15.70
N ARG A 325 -9.24 -3.01 16.28
CA ARG A 325 -9.21 -4.48 16.26
C ARG A 325 -10.38 -5.12 17.01
N GLN A 326 -10.78 -4.56 18.17
CA GLN A 326 -11.94 -5.06 18.91
C GLN A 326 -13.24 -4.90 18.11
N ILE A 327 -13.44 -3.74 17.48
CA ILE A 327 -14.58 -3.46 16.62
C ILE A 327 -14.56 -4.40 15.40
N HIS A 328 -13.41 -4.57 14.74
CA HIS A 328 -13.27 -5.49 13.61
C HIS A 328 -13.63 -6.93 13.99
N CYS A 329 -13.14 -7.44 15.12
CA CYS A 329 -13.54 -8.76 15.63
C CYS A 329 -15.06 -8.86 15.85
N PHE A 330 -15.72 -7.80 16.33
CA PHE A 330 -17.17 -7.80 16.51
C PHE A 330 -17.89 -7.79 15.16
N ILE A 331 -17.44 -6.99 14.19
CA ILE A 331 -17.96 -6.96 12.83
C ILE A 331 -17.89 -8.37 12.18
N THR A 332 -16.76 -9.07 12.31
CA THR A 332 -16.59 -10.43 11.79
C THR A 332 -17.56 -11.42 12.46
N LYS A 333 -17.75 -11.32 13.78
CA LYS A 333 -18.70 -12.19 14.51
C LYS A 333 -20.16 -11.97 14.09
N VAL A 334 -20.52 -10.75 13.68
CA VAL A 334 -21.87 -10.41 13.21
C VAL A 334 -22.03 -10.67 11.70
N GLY A 335 -20.92 -10.89 10.97
CA GLY A 335 -20.91 -11.25 9.55
C GLY A 335 -21.04 -10.07 8.59
N PHE A 336 -20.64 -8.86 9.01
CA PHE A 336 -20.68 -7.65 8.17
C PHE A 336 -19.37 -7.37 7.41
N ASP A 337 -18.30 -8.12 7.69
CA ASP A 337 -16.96 -7.93 7.12
C ASP A 337 -16.88 -8.19 5.61
N LEU A 338 -17.62 -9.19 5.10
CA LEU A 338 -17.66 -9.52 3.67
C LEU A 338 -18.91 -8.99 2.93
N GLY A 339 -19.92 -8.56 3.68
CA GLY A 339 -21.25 -8.21 3.15
C GLY A 339 -21.49 -6.73 2.88
N SER A 340 -20.60 -5.83 3.32
CA SER A 340 -20.80 -4.38 3.19
C SER A 340 -19.55 -3.62 2.78
N VAL A 341 -19.63 -2.95 1.64
CA VAL A 341 -18.57 -2.06 1.09
C VAL A 341 -18.24 -0.92 2.06
N HIS A 342 -19.24 -0.38 2.77
CA HIS A 342 -19.03 0.70 3.74
C HIS A 342 -18.20 0.26 4.95
N ILE A 343 -18.34 -1.00 5.38
CA ILE A 343 -17.53 -1.56 6.46
C ILE A 343 -16.11 -1.82 5.97
N GLN A 344 -15.96 -2.39 4.78
CA GLN A 344 -14.65 -2.69 4.19
C GLN A 344 -13.83 -1.40 4.00
N SER A 345 -14.40 -0.39 3.36
CA SER A 345 -13.77 0.93 3.19
C SER A 345 -13.40 1.61 4.51
N ALA A 346 -14.26 1.52 5.54
CA ALA A 346 -13.97 2.07 6.87
C ALA A 346 -12.88 1.29 7.62
N LEU A 347 -12.81 -0.03 7.48
CA LEU A 347 -11.75 -0.86 8.05
C LEU A 347 -10.39 -0.58 7.37
N ILE A 348 -10.37 -0.45 6.05
CA ILE A 348 -9.18 -0.08 5.27
C ILE A 348 -8.65 1.30 5.73
N ASP A 349 -9.52 2.30 5.85
CA ASP A 349 -9.15 3.64 6.34
C ASP A 349 -8.64 3.60 7.78
N MET A 350 -9.34 2.89 8.68
CA MET A 350 -8.97 2.77 10.09
C MET A 350 -7.60 2.11 10.26
N TYR A 351 -7.35 0.97 9.62
CA TYR A 351 -6.06 0.30 9.71
C TYR A 351 -4.94 1.13 9.10
N GLY A 352 -5.19 1.78 7.95
CA GLY A 352 -4.21 2.64 7.29
C GLY A 352 -3.82 3.85 8.13
N LYS A 353 -4.78 4.60 8.67
CA LYS A 353 -4.48 5.76 9.53
C LYS A 353 -3.86 5.38 10.87
N CYS A 354 -4.15 4.20 11.39
CA CYS A 354 -3.46 3.64 12.56
C CYS A 354 -2.05 3.09 12.26
N GLY A 355 -1.55 3.20 11.02
CA GLY A 355 -0.19 2.77 10.63
C GLY A 355 -0.03 1.26 10.34
N GLU A 356 -1.11 0.49 10.34
CA GLU A 356 -1.09 -0.97 10.13
C GLU A 356 -1.49 -1.31 8.69
N ILE A 357 -0.63 -0.95 7.74
CA ILE A 357 -0.96 -1.00 6.31
C ILE A 357 -1.22 -2.42 5.78
N GLU A 358 -0.52 -3.43 6.32
CA GLU A 358 -0.71 -4.83 5.96
C GLU A 358 -2.14 -5.31 6.26
N SER A 359 -2.68 -4.90 7.42
CA SER A 359 -4.07 -5.21 7.80
C SER A 359 -5.07 -4.52 6.87
N SER A 360 -4.78 -3.26 6.48
CA SER A 360 -5.58 -2.52 5.49
C SER A 360 -5.60 -3.23 4.12
N GLN A 361 -4.43 -3.63 3.62
CA GLN A 361 -4.30 -4.40 2.37
C GLN A 361 -5.01 -5.77 2.46
N SER A 362 -4.91 -6.45 3.61
CA SER A 362 -5.60 -7.73 3.82
C SER A 362 -7.12 -7.61 3.73
N VAL A 363 -7.70 -6.56 4.35
CA VAL A 363 -9.14 -6.29 4.25
C VAL A 363 -9.54 -5.98 2.80
N TYR A 364 -8.72 -5.21 2.07
CA TYR A 364 -8.94 -4.94 0.65
C TYR A 364 -8.87 -6.21 -0.21
N GLY A 365 -7.86 -7.06 -0.01
CA GLY A 365 -7.66 -8.30 -0.76
C GLY A 365 -8.76 -9.34 -0.53
N ARG A 366 -9.45 -9.29 0.62
CA ARG A 366 -10.59 -10.15 0.95
C ARG A 366 -11.92 -9.64 0.37
N ALA A 367 -11.97 -8.44 -0.20
CA ALA A 367 -13.20 -7.90 -0.79
C ALA A 367 -13.56 -8.68 -2.07
N SER A 368 -14.81 -9.18 -2.15
CA SER A 368 -15.30 -9.97 -3.29
C SER A 368 -15.43 -9.16 -4.59
N LYS A 369 -15.54 -7.84 -4.49
CA LYS A 369 -15.53 -6.90 -5.60
C LYS A 369 -14.71 -5.67 -5.23
N ARG A 370 -13.80 -5.28 -6.11
CA ARG A 370 -13.08 -4.00 -6.00
C ARG A 370 -14.06 -2.88 -6.33
N THR A 371 -14.25 -1.98 -5.37
CA THR A 371 -15.18 -0.85 -5.46
C THR A 371 -14.39 0.44 -5.34
N LEU A 372 -14.93 1.52 -5.91
CA LEU A 372 -14.32 2.84 -5.87
C LEU A 372 -14.03 3.27 -4.41
N GLU A 373 -14.96 3.01 -3.49
CA GLU A 373 -14.85 3.35 -2.08
C GLU A 373 -13.68 2.61 -1.41
N CYS A 374 -13.52 1.31 -1.66
CA CYS A 374 -12.41 0.54 -1.10
C CYS A 374 -11.06 0.95 -1.70
N CYS A 375 -11.01 1.24 -3.01
CA CYS A 375 -9.79 1.74 -3.65
C CYS A 375 -9.41 3.12 -3.11
N ASN A 376 -10.37 4.04 -2.98
CA ASN A 376 -10.16 5.38 -2.43
C ASN A 376 -9.68 5.35 -0.98
N SER A 377 -10.26 4.49 -0.13
CA SER A 377 -9.75 4.27 1.22
C SER A 377 -8.31 3.77 1.19
N LEU A 378 -7.98 2.80 0.33
CA LEU A 378 -6.63 2.21 0.29
C LEU A 378 -5.57 3.19 -0.22
N ILE A 379 -5.83 3.94 -1.29
CA ILE A 379 -4.88 4.96 -1.79
C ILE A 379 -4.68 6.08 -0.77
N THR A 380 -5.73 6.46 -0.03
CA THR A 380 -5.64 7.47 1.02
C THR A 380 -4.80 6.96 2.19
N SER A 381 -5.01 5.69 2.58
CA SER A 381 -4.20 4.99 3.58
C SER A 381 -2.73 4.91 3.17
N PHE A 382 -2.42 4.53 1.93
CA PHE A 382 -1.03 4.52 1.43
C PHE A 382 -0.38 5.91 1.44
N LEU A 383 -1.12 6.94 1.00
CA LEU A 383 -0.63 8.32 1.04
C LEU A 383 -0.35 8.77 2.48
N HIS A 384 -1.21 8.44 3.43
CA HIS A 384 -1.03 8.75 4.84
C HIS A 384 0.24 8.10 5.42
N CYS A 385 0.51 6.85 5.05
CA CYS A 385 1.73 6.13 5.45
C CYS A 385 2.99 6.54 4.67
N GLY A 386 2.88 7.47 3.71
CA GLY A 386 4.01 7.90 2.88
C GLY A 386 4.46 6.91 1.81
N ILE A 387 3.66 5.87 1.54
CA ILE A 387 3.97 4.82 0.55
C ILE A 387 3.43 5.26 -0.81
N THR A 388 4.13 6.21 -1.45
CA THR A 388 3.62 6.83 -2.68
C THR A 388 3.65 5.90 -3.90
N GLY A 389 4.48 4.85 -3.90
CA GLY A 389 4.58 3.88 -5.01
C GLY A 389 3.27 3.13 -5.22
N ASP A 390 2.77 2.50 -4.16
CA ASP A 390 1.55 1.70 -4.16
C ASP A 390 0.29 2.52 -4.53
N VAL A 391 0.29 3.83 -4.25
CA VAL A 391 -0.78 4.73 -4.72
C VAL A 391 -0.90 4.71 -6.25
N PHE A 392 0.22 4.70 -6.97
CA PHE A 392 0.22 4.64 -8.43
C PHE A 392 -0.14 3.26 -8.95
N GLU A 393 0.23 2.19 -8.24
CA GLU A 393 -0.16 0.82 -8.60
C GLU A 393 -1.67 0.63 -8.50
N ILE A 394 -2.28 1.04 -7.38
CA ILE A 394 -3.74 0.99 -7.23
C ILE A 394 -4.43 1.89 -8.26
N PHE A 395 -3.90 3.10 -8.52
CA PHE A 395 -4.44 3.97 -9.57
C PHE A 395 -4.39 3.31 -10.95
N GLY A 396 -3.27 2.65 -11.29
CA GLY A 396 -3.12 1.86 -12.51
C GLY A 396 -4.14 0.72 -12.58
N LEU A 397 -4.30 -0.03 -11.50
CA LEU A 397 -5.31 -1.10 -11.40
C LEU A 397 -6.73 -0.58 -11.58
N MET A 398 -7.08 0.58 -11.01
CA MET A 398 -8.39 1.20 -11.19
C MET A 398 -8.64 1.56 -12.66
N VAL A 399 -7.62 2.07 -13.36
CA VAL A 399 -7.69 2.38 -14.80
C VAL A 399 -7.85 1.10 -15.63
N ASP A 400 -7.06 0.07 -15.34
CA ASP A 400 -7.04 -1.19 -16.09
C ASP A 400 -8.34 -1.99 -15.93
N GLU A 401 -8.92 -2.00 -14.73
CA GLU A 401 -10.20 -2.65 -14.44
C GLU A 401 -11.42 -1.81 -14.84
N GLY A 402 -11.22 -0.58 -15.34
CA GLY A 402 -12.31 0.32 -15.73
C GLY A 402 -13.15 0.81 -14.55
N ILE A 403 -12.57 0.89 -13.35
CA ILE A 403 -13.21 1.48 -12.18
C ILE A 403 -13.26 3.00 -12.39
N ARG A 404 -14.45 3.59 -12.25
CA ARG A 404 -14.64 5.03 -12.46
C ARG A 404 -13.83 5.82 -11.44
N ILE A 405 -12.98 6.72 -11.93
CA ILE A 405 -12.15 7.63 -11.13
C ILE A 405 -12.99 8.83 -10.69
N ASP A 406 -12.82 9.26 -9.44
CA ASP A 406 -13.46 10.44 -8.87
C ASP A 406 -12.46 11.52 -8.42
N GLU A 407 -12.97 12.59 -7.82
CA GLU A 407 -12.16 13.70 -7.33
C GLU A 407 -11.22 13.29 -6.20
N VAL A 408 -11.62 12.33 -5.36
CA VAL A 408 -10.79 11.80 -4.26
C VAL A 408 -9.64 11.00 -4.83
N THR A 409 -9.89 10.12 -5.81
CA THR A 409 -8.84 9.37 -6.50
C THR A 409 -7.81 10.32 -7.09
N LEU A 410 -8.25 11.28 -7.92
CA LEU A 410 -7.34 12.19 -8.62
C LEU A 410 -6.57 13.10 -7.67
N SER A 411 -7.25 13.71 -6.69
CA SER A 411 -6.59 14.62 -5.74
C SER A 411 -5.56 13.89 -4.87
N THR A 412 -5.83 12.64 -4.49
CA THR A 412 -4.91 11.79 -3.71
C THR A 412 -3.71 11.34 -4.54
N THR A 413 -3.92 10.87 -5.78
CA THR A 413 -2.82 10.46 -6.67
C THR A 413 -1.95 11.66 -7.08
N LEU A 414 -2.55 12.83 -7.35
CA LEU A 414 -1.81 14.07 -7.60
C LEU A 414 -0.99 14.48 -6.38
N LYS A 415 -1.56 14.33 -5.17
CA LYS A 415 -0.85 14.61 -3.92
C LYS A 415 0.31 13.64 -3.71
N ALA A 416 0.12 12.35 -3.96
CA ALA A 416 1.19 11.34 -3.91
C ALA A 416 2.32 11.69 -4.88
N LEU A 417 2.00 12.12 -6.10
CA LEU A 417 2.98 12.59 -7.07
C LEU A 417 3.71 13.84 -6.60
N SER A 418 3.04 14.75 -5.91
CA SER A 418 3.67 15.95 -5.35
C SER A 418 4.70 15.64 -4.24
N LEU A 419 4.58 14.46 -3.60
CA LEU A 419 5.45 14.02 -2.51
C LEU A 419 6.53 13.04 -2.99
N SER A 420 6.40 12.46 -4.18
CA SER A 420 7.33 11.45 -4.68
C SER A 420 8.58 12.07 -5.31
N THR A 421 9.70 11.35 -5.24
CA THR A 421 10.97 11.73 -5.89
C THR A 421 10.92 11.60 -7.41
N TRP A 422 9.88 10.96 -7.96
CA TRP A 422 9.67 10.73 -9.39
C TRP A 422 8.79 11.80 -10.05
N ALA A 423 8.46 12.88 -9.33
CA ALA A 423 7.65 13.98 -9.84
C ALA A 423 8.34 14.69 -11.03
N SER A 424 8.03 14.24 -12.25
CA SER A 424 8.46 14.88 -13.49
C SER A 424 7.35 15.78 -14.04
N LEU A 425 7.72 16.82 -14.79
CA LEU A 425 6.74 17.67 -15.47
C LEU A 425 5.82 16.86 -16.42
N ASP A 426 6.34 15.80 -17.02
CA ASP A 426 5.59 14.93 -17.92
C ASP A 426 4.53 14.12 -17.15
N SER A 427 4.91 13.52 -16.01
CA SER A 427 3.97 12.83 -15.12
C SER A 427 2.86 13.77 -14.61
N CYS A 428 3.23 15.02 -14.27
CA CYS A 428 2.26 16.04 -13.86
C CYS A 428 1.25 16.37 -14.95
N ARG A 429 1.72 16.53 -16.19
CA ARG A 429 0.87 16.81 -17.36
C ARG A 429 -0.05 15.66 -17.70
N LEU A 430 0.39 14.41 -17.52
CA LEU A 430 -0.43 13.22 -17.76
C LEU A 430 -1.62 13.17 -16.80
N LEU A 431 -1.38 13.33 -15.49
CA LEU A 431 -2.47 13.34 -14.49
C LEU A 431 -3.37 14.56 -14.63
N HIS A 432 -2.83 15.74 -14.98
CA HIS A 432 -3.64 16.91 -15.29
C HIS A 432 -4.53 16.68 -16.53
N CYS A 433 -4.00 16.08 -17.60
CA CYS A 433 -4.81 15.67 -18.75
C CYS A 433 -5.90 14.65 -18.35
N CYS A 434 -5.59 13.73 -17.43
CA CYS A 434 -6.57 12.78 -16.89
C CYS A 434 -7.69 13.51 -16.15
N ALA A 435 -7.37 14.47 -15.28
CA ALA A 435 -8.36 15.28 -14.58
C ALA A 435 -9.31 16.04 -15.53
N ILE A 436 -8.76 16.65 -16.59
CA ILE A 436 -9.55 17.33 -17.63
C ILE A 436 -10.46 16.33 -18.36
N LYS A 437 -9.91 15.21 -18.84
CA LYS A 437 -10.71 14.19 -19.56
C LYS A 437 -11.82 13.58 -18.70
N SER A 438 -11.60 13.52 -17.39
CA SER A 438 -12.57 13.03 -16.41
C SER A 438 -13.57 14.09 -15.95
N GLY A 439 -13.43 15.36 -16.37
CA GLY A 439 -14.34 16.46 -16.05
C GLY A 439 -14.14 17.08 -14.67
N TYR A 440 -12.97 16.86 -14.03
CA TYR A 440 -12.64 17.40 -12.70
C TYR A 440 -11.68 18.60 -12.75
N GLU A 441 -11.52 19.25 -13.91
CA GLU A 441 -10.64 20.42 -14.09
C GLU A 441 -11.01 21.63 -13.22
N SER A 442 -12.29 21.76 -12.85
CA SER A 442 -12.79 22.84 -11.98
C SER A 442 -13.05 22.37 -10.56
N ASP A 443 -12.77 21.10 -10.25
CA ASP A 443 -12.91 20.58 -8.89
C ASP A 443 -11.86 21.22 -7.98
N VAL A 444 -12.29 21.66 -6.80
CA VAL A 444 -11.45 22.40 -5.87
C VAL A 444 -10.32 21.53 -5.30
N ALA A 445 -10.61 20.27 -4.92
CA ALA A 445 -9.61 19.39 -4.31
C ALA A 445 -8.55 19.00 -5.34
N VAL A 446 -8.98 18.63 -6.55
CA VAL A 446 -8.07 18.32 -7.68
C VAL A 446 -7.22 19.53 -8.04
N SER A 447 -7.82 20.72 -8.12
CA SER A 447 -7.10 21.96 -8.45
C SER A 447 -6.10 22.36 -7.37
N CYS A 448 -6.43 22.20 -6.08
CA CYS A 448 -5.48 22.43 -4.99
C CYS A 448 -4.27 21.47 -5.07
N SER A 449 -4.51 20.19 -5.37
CA SER A 449 -3.44 19.21 -5.59
C SER A 449 -2.59 19.52 -6.82
N LEU A 450 -3.19 19.99 -7.92
CA LEU A 450 -2.47 20.45 -9.12
C LEU A 450 -1.60 21.67 -8.85
N ILE A 451 -2.13 22.65 -8.09
CA ILE A 451 -1.41 23.84 -7.64
C ILE A 451 -0.20 23.44 -6.80
N ASP A 452 -0.35 22.56 -5.80
CA ASP A 452 0.78 22.08 -4.98
C ASP A 452 1.80 21.32 -5.83
N LEU A 453 1.34 20.43 -6.72
CA LEU A 453 2.19 19.64 -7.61
C LEU A 453 3.05 20.52 -8.53
N TYR A 454 2.43 21.43 -9.28
CA TYR A 454 3.18 22.33 -10.17
C TYR A 454 4.10 23.27 -9.41
N SER A 455 3.68 23.76 -8.24
CA SER A 455 4.50 24.65 -7.42
C SER A 455 5.74 23.94 -6.87
N ARG A 456 5.63 22.66 -6.49
CA ARG A 456 6.79 21.84 -6.05
C ARG A 456 7.75 21.51 -7.18
N CYS A 457 7.26 21.34 -8.39
CA CYS A 457 8.11 21.18 -9.58
C CYS A 457 8.72 22.51 -10.08
N GLY A 458 8.54 23.62 -9.35
CA GLY A 458 9.07 24.94 -9.72
C GLY A 458 8.31 25.65 -10.87
N HIS A 459 7.15 25.13 -11.28
CA HIS A 459 6.34 25.68 -12.38
C HIS A 459 5.17 26.54 -11.86
N PHE A 460 5.51 27.63 -11.15
CA PHE A 460 4.52 28.55 -10.55
C PHE A 460 3.57 29.19 -11.59
N GLU A 461 4.01 29.40 -12.82
CA GLU A 461 3.14 29.93 -13.91
C GLU A 461 1.97 28.99 -14.24
N LEU A 462 2.21 27.68 -14.25
CA LEU A 462 1.17 26.69 -14.47
C LEU A 462 0.24 26.60 -13.26
N SER A 463 0.80 26.69 -12.06
CA SER A 463 0.04 26.76 -10.81
C SER A 463 -0.92 27.97 -10.78
N ARG A 464 -0.43 29.16 -11.16
CA ARG A 464 -1.24 30.37 -11.32
C ARG A 464 -2.35 30.17 -12.36
N LYS A 465 -2.03 29.59 -13.52
CA LYS A 465 -3.01 29.36 -14.58
C LYS A 465 -4.15 28.45 -14.11
N VAL A 466 -3.85 27.38 -13.37
CA VAL A 466 -4.86 26.50 -12.77
C VAL A 466 -5.74 27.27 -11.77
N PHE A 467 -5.13 28.12 -10.93
CA PHE A 467 -5.87 28.95 -9.99
C PHE A 467 -6.79 29.96 -10.69
N GLU A 468 -6.32 30.64 -11.74
CA GLU A 468 -7.08 31.63 -12.51
C GLU A 468 -8.25 31.03 -13.29
N THR A 469 -8.17 29.74 -13.67
CA THR A 469 -9.27 29.04 -14.34
C THR A 469 -10.42 28.67 -13.39
N LEU A 470 -10.25 28.77 -12.08
CA LEU A 470 -11.30 28.43 -11.12
C LEU A 470 -12.41 29.49 -11.10
N PRO A 471 -13.69 29.09 -11.25
CA PRO A 471 -14.80 30.05 -11.25
C PRO A 471 -15.04 30.70 -9.89
N LEU A 472 -14.87 29.94 -8.80
CA LEU A 472 -15.09 30.36 -7.42
C LEU A 472 -14.01 29.77 -6.48
N PRO A 473 -12.78 30.34 -6.47
CA PRO A 473 -11.74 29.87 -5.58
C PRO A 473 -12.09 30.14 -4.11
N ASN A 474 -12.03 29.10 -3.28
CA ASN A 474 -12.30 29.20 -1.84
C ASN A 474 -10.99 29.36 -1.04
N ILE A 475 -11.11 29.36 0.30
CA ILE A 475 -9.98 29.51 1.24
C ILE A 475 -8.86 28.49 0.95
N PHE A 476 -9.20 27.25 0.61
CA PHE A 476 -8.21 26.20 0.33
C PHE A 476 -7.42 26.48 -0.95
N CYS A 477 -8.08 26.94 -2.02
CA CYS A 477 -7.41 27.32 -3.26
C CYS A 477 -6.40 28.46 -3.02
N PHE A 478 -6.81 29.47 -2.26
CA PHE A 478 -5.94 30.59 -1.86
C PHE A 478 -4.76 30.11 -1.01
N ALA A 479 -5.01 29.25 -0.01
CA ALA A 479 -3.95 28.68 0.81
C ALA A 479 -2.94 27.86 -0.03
N SER A 480 -3.41 27.03 -0.97
CA SER A 480 -2.57 26.25 -1.86
C SER A 480 -1.68 27.12 -2.76
N ILE A 481 -2.25 28.16 -3.38
CA ILE A 481 -1.46 29.05 -4.26
C ILE A 481 -0.49 29.90 -3.45
N ILE A 482 -0.91 30.47 -2.31
CA ILE A 482 -0.04 31.23 -1.41
C ILE A 482 1.14 30.37 -0.92
N ASN A 483 0.88 29.11 -0.55
CA ASN A 483 1.92 28.16 -0.16
C ASN A 483 2.88 27.87 -1.33
N GLY A 484 2.34 27.73 -2.55
CA GLY A 484 3.13 27.53 -3.76
C GLY A 484 4.11 28.68 -4.01
N TYR A 485 3.65 29.93 -3.89
CA TYR A 485 4.49 31.12 -4.01
C TYR A 485 5.51 31.24 -2.86
N ALA A 486 5.07 30.97 -1.62
CA ALA A 486 5.92 31.03 -0.44
C ALA A 486 7.13 30.08 -0.54
N ARG A 487 6.91 28.84 -0.99
CA ARG A 487 7.95 27.81 -1.12
C ARG A 487 8.96 28.11 -2.23
N ASN A 488 8.56 28.89 -3.23
CA ASN A 488 9.42 29.34 -4.31
C ASN A 488 10.08 30.71 -4.01
N GLY A 489 10.01 31.20 -2.78
CA GLY A 489 10.64 32.45 -2.35
C GLY A 489 9.94 33.73 -2.80
N MET A 490 8.71 33.63 -3.31
CA MET A 490 7.93 34.75 -3.85
C MET A 490 7.03 35.37 -2.76
N GLY A 491 7.65 35.90 -1.71
CA GLY A 491 6.94 36.36 -0.51
C GLY A 491 6.02 37.57 -0.75
N ASN A 492 6.40 38.49 -1.63
CA ASN A 492 5.59 39.69 -1.93
C ASN A 492 4.26 39.31 -2.58
N GLU A 493 4.31 38.34 -3.48
CA GLU A 493 3.15 37.78 -4.16
C GLU A 493 2.25 37.01 -3.17
N SER A 494 2.83 36.29 -2.20
CA SER A 494 2.07 35.67 -1.11
C SER A 494 1.27 36.69 -0.29
N VAL A 495 1.85 37.84 0.04
CA VAL A 495 1.14 38.94 0.74
C VAL A 495 0.07 39.56 -0.16
N SER A 496 0.38 39.79 -1.43
CA SER A 496 -0.59 40.34 -2.41
C SER A 496 -1.80 39.42 -2.60
N LEU A 497 -1.60 38.10 -2.59
CA LEU A 497 -2.66 37.10 -2.69
C LEU A 497 -3.55 37.06 -1.43
N LEU A 498 -2.98 37.30 -0.24
CA LEU A 498 -3.76 37.47 1.00
C LEU A 498 -4.67 38.70 0.91
N GLU A 499 -4.15 39.82 0.43
CA GLU A 499 -4.95 41.04 0.23
C GLU A 499 -6.08 40.81 -0.78
N ALA A 500 -5.79 40.14 -1.90
CA ALA A 500 -6.79 39.78 -2.90
C ALA A 500 -7.88 38.85 -2.34
N MET A 501 -7.51 37.90 -1.47
CA MET A 501 -8.44 37.03 -0.77
C MET A 501 -9.40 37.82 0.14
N ILE A 502 -8.85 38.76 0.92
CA ILE A 502 -9.63 39.65 1.80
C ILE A 502 -10.56 40.55 0.99
N GLN A 503 -10.09 41.13 -0.12
CA GLN A 503 -10.91 41.96 -1.02
C GLN A 503 -12.09 41.20 -1.63
N LYS A 504 -11.95 39.87 -1.83
CA LYS A 504 -13.05 39.00 -2.28
C LYS A 504 -14.02 38.62 -1.15
N GLY A 505 -13.85 39.12 0.07
CA GLY A 505 -14.72 38.84 1.20
C GLY A 505 -14.50 37.46 1.84
N LEU A 506 -13.40 36.77 1.51
CA LEU A 506 -13.03 35.52 2.15
C LEU A 506 -12.27 35.82 3.45
N VAL A 507 -12.60 35.11 4.52
CA VAL A 507 -11.93 35.26 5.82
C VAL A 507 -10.71 34.34 5.86
N PRO A 508 -9.47 34.87 5.96
CA PRO A 508 -8.28 34.05 6.07
C PRO A 508 -8.29 33.23 7.36
N ASP A 509 -7.85 31.97 7.27
CA ASP A 509 -7.73 31.07 8.41
C ASP A 509 -6.28 30.99 8.91
N LYS A 510 -6.08 30.21 9.98
CA LYS A 510 -4.76 29.98 10.56
C LYS A 510 -3.75 29.42 9.54
N VAL A 511 -4.17 28.53 8.65
CA VAL A 511 -3.29 27.90 7.64
C VAL A 511 -2.85 28.94 6.61
N THR A 512 -3.78 29.79 6.17
CA THR A 512 -3.51 30.88 5.22
C THR A 512 -2.46 31.84 5.80
N PHE A 513 -2.63 32.29 7.04
CA PHE A 513 -1.66 33.16 7.71
C PHE A 513 -0.28 32.51 7.84
N LEU A 514 -0.22 31.22 8.19
CA LEU A 514 1.04 30.49 8.25
C LEU A 514 1.76 30.43 6.89
N CYS A 515 1.02 30.16 5.80
CA CYS A 515 1.60 30.11 4.46
C CYS A 515 2.19 31.47 4.03
N VAL A 516 1.51 32.59 4.33
CA VAL A 516 2.02 33.94 4.05
C VAL A 516 3.26 34.24 4.90
N LEU A 517 3.22 33.93 6.20
CA LEU A 517 4.36 34.12 7.09
C LEU A 517 5.58 33.32 6.63
N ASN A 518 5.41 32.06 6.19
CA ASN A 518 6.49 31.26 5.60
C ASN A 518 7.06 31.94 4.34
N GLY A 519 6.21 32.53 3.49
CA GLY A 519 6.64 33.32 2.34
C GLY A 519 7.48 34.53 2.75
N CYS A 520 7.04 35.28 3.75
CA CYS A 520 7.81 36.40 4.31
C CYS A 520 9.14 35.94 4.90
N ASN A 521 9.17 34.82 5.63
CA ASN A 521 10.40 34.25 6.19
C ASN A 521 11.40 33.83 5.11
N HIS A 522 10.93 33.12 4.07
CA HIS A 522 11.80 32.69 2.97
C HIS A 522 12.31 33.86 2.11
N ALA A 523 11.51 34.91 1.93
CA ALA A 523 11.89 36.11 1.19
C ALA A 523 12.61 37.19 2.02
N GLY A 524 12.66 37.05 3.36
CA GLY A 524 13.26 38.03 4.27
C GLY A 524 12.44 39.32 4.45
N LEU A 525 11.12 39.27 4.25
CA LEU A 525 10.19 40.41 4.35
C LEU A 525 9.78 40.66 5.80
N LEU A 526 10.64 41.35 6.54
CA LEU A 526 10.48 41.54 7.98
C LEU A 526 9.23 42.36 8.35
N GLU A 527 9.05 43.52 7.72
CA GLU A 527 7.96 44.46 8.07
C GLU A 527 6.60 43.88 7.69
N GLU A 528 6.51 43.25 6.52
CA GLU A 528 5.33 42.53 6.05
C GLU A 528 5.02 41.34 6.95
N GLY A 529 6.04 40.57 7.39
CA GLY A 529 5.86 39.48 8.35
C GLY A 529 5.28 39.96 9.69
N LYS A 530 5.80 41.07 10.25
CA LYS A 530 5.25 41.71 11.46
C LYS A 530 3.82 42.18 11.25
N PHE A 531 3.52 42.80 10.11
CA PHE A 531 2.18 43.24 9.75
C PHE A 531 1.21 42.05 9.70
N VAL A 532 1.54 40.99 8.98
CA VAL A 532 0.71 39.78 8.83
C VAL A 532 0.47 39.09 10.17
N PHE A 533 1.49 38.98 11.03
CA PHE A 533 1.35 38.38 12.37
C PHE A 533 0.41 39.17 13.28
N ASN A 534 0.44 40.51 13.20
CA ASN A 534 -0.48 41.37 13.95
C ASN A 534 -1.89 41.39 13.34
N LEU A 535 -1.99 41.36 12.00
CA LEU A 535 -3.26 41.26 11.28
C LEU A 535 -4.02 40.00 11.71
N MET A 536 -3.34 38.85 11.83
CA MET A 536 -3.96 37.62 12.32
C MET A 536 -4.66 37.78 13.68
N LYS A 537 -4.05 38.50 14.63
CA LYS A 537 -4.64 38.79 15.94
C LYS A 537 -5.89 39.67 15.83
N SER A 538 -5.90 40.61 14.88
CA SER A 538 -7.06 41.48 14.62
C SER A 538 -8.28 40.73 14.09
N TYR A 539 -8.08 39.57 13.43
CA TYR A 539 -9.12 38.64 13.02
C TYR A 539 -9.57 37.68 14.14
N GLY A 540 -9.06 37.85 15.37
CA GLY A 540 -9.38 36.98 16.50
C GLY A 540 -8.73 35.60 16.44
N ILE A 541 -7.73 35.41 15.57
CA ILE A 541 -7.03 34.13 15.42
C ILE A 541 -5.83 34.11 16.38
N CYS A 542 -5.85 33.17 17.31
CA CYS A 542 -4.75 32.97 18.25
C CYS A 542 -3.54 32.31 17.55
N PRO A 543 -2.33 32.90 17.63
CA PRO A 543 -1.14 32.28 17.04
C PRO A 543 -0.80 30.92 17.66
N GLU A 544 -0.71 29.89 16.82
CA GLU A 544 -0.22 28.56 17.21
C GLU A 544 1.31 28.47 17.13
N ARG A 545 1.88 27.37 17.66
CA ARG A 545 3.32 27.04 17.68
C ARG A 545 4.03 27.33 16.36
N GLN A 546 3.44 26.96 15.23
CA GLN A 546 4.05 27.11 13.90
C GLN A 546 4.21 28.59 13.48
N HIS A 547 3.27 29.46 13.85
CA HIS A 547 3.33 30.89 13.56
C HIS A 547 4.46 31.57 14.34
N PHE A 548 4.60 31.23 15.62
CA PHE A 548 5.71 31.71 16.45
C PHE A 548 7.06 31.24 15.90
N SER A 549 7.17 29.96 15.52
CA SER A 549 8.41 29.43 14.94
C SER A 549 8.84 30.19 13.68
N CYS A 550 7.90 30.47 12.79
CA CYS A 550 8.16 31.24 11.59
C CYS A 550 8.62 32.67 11.88
N MET A 551 7.96 33.37 12.81
CA MET A 551 8.34 34.73 13.21
C MET A 551 9.69 34.79 13.93
N VAL A 552 9.99 33.82 14.80
CA VAL A 552 11.29 33.72 15.48
C VAL A 552 12.41 33.50 14.46
N ASP A 553 12.21 32.63 13.47
CA ASP A 553 13.19 32.40 12.39
C ASP A 553 13.40 33.67 11.55
N LEU A 554 12.33 34.39 11.19
CA LEU A 554 12.39 35.64 10.44
C LEU A 554 13.14 36.74 11.22
N LEU A 555 12.79 36.98 12.49
CA LEU A 555 13.47 37.95 13.36
C LEU A 555 14.93 37.57 13.61
N GLY A 556 15.20 36.28 13.82
CA GLY A 556 16.54 35.74 14.00
C GLY A 556 17.42 35.96 12.78
N ARG A 557 16.92 35.66 11.57
CA ARG A 557 17.64 35.93 10.30
C ARG A 557 17.91 37.41 10.11
N ALA A 558 16.97 38.29 10.48
CA ALA A 558 17.13 39.74 10.43
C ALA A 558 18.09 40.32 11.50
N GLY A 559 18.57 39.50 12.45
CA GLY A 559 19.49 39.93 13.51
C GLY A 559 18.82 40.55 14.74
N LEU A 560 17.49 40.60 14.77
CA LEU A 560 16.68 41.13 15.88
C LEU A 560 16.49 40.07 16.98
N VAL A 561 17.59 39.49 17.45
CA VAL A 561 17.60 38.33 18.35
C VAL A 561 16.99 38.59 19.73
N TYR A 562 17.01 39.84 20.22
CA TYR A 562 16.34 40.22 21.46
C TYR A 562 14.81 40.21 21.33
N GLU A 563 14.30 40.76 20.22
CA GLU A 563 12.85 40.75 19.91
C GLU A 563 12.37 39.30 19.65
N ALA A 564 13.21 38.48 19.01
CA ALA A 564 12.94 37.06 18.81
C ALA A 564 12.86 36.26 20.13
N GLU A 565 13.76 36.53 21.08
CA GLU A 565 13.73 35.92 22.43
C GLU A 565 12.45 36.31 23.18
N GLU A 566 12.07 37.60 23.16
CA GLU A 566 10.87 38.10 23.81
C GLU A 566 9.60 37.48 23.21
N LEU A 567 9.51 37.43 21.88
CA LEU A 567 8.37 36.83 21.18
C LEU A 567 8.24 35.33 21.48
N LEU A 568 9.36 34.61 21.58
CA LEU A 568 9.38 33.19 21.89
C LEU A 568 8.90 32.93 23.32
N GLN A 569 9.27 33.78 24.29
CA GLN A 569 8.77 33.68 25.67
C GLN A 569 7.25 33.91 25.77
N GLN A 570 6.66 34.67 24.86
CA GLN A 570 5.21 34.87 24.77
C GLN A 570 4.46 33.69 24.11
N SER A 571 5.18 32.69 23.58
CA SER A 571 4.57 31.54 22.90
C SER A 571 3.89 30.57 23.88
N PRO A 572 2.82 29.86 23.47
CA PRO A 572 2.17 28.85 24.30
C PRO A 572 3.15 27.79 24.79
N GLY A 573 3.31 27.66 26.11
CA GLY A 573 4.25 26.72 26.73
C GLY A 573 5.71 27.15 26.75
N GLY A 574 6.05 28.39 26.37
CA GLY A 574 7.42 28.94 26.47
C GLY A 574 8.39 28.48 25.37
N GLY A 575 7.87 27.97 24.25
CA GLY A 575 8.64 27.54 23.08
C GLY A 575 9.18 26.11 23.17
N ASP A 576 9.27 25.44 22.02
CA ASP A 576 9.77 24.08 21.91
C ASP A 576 11.28 24.03 21.59
N SER A 577 11.87 22.83 21.61
CA SER A 577 13.28 22.65 21.26
C SER A 577 13.62 23.16 19.86
N VAL A 578 12.71 23.05 18.89
CA VAL A 578 12.95 23.48 17.49
C VAL A 578 13.08 25.01 17.37
N MET A 579 12.20 25.78 18.01
CA MET A 579 12.25 27.24 18.00
C MET A 579 13.49 27.78 18.71
N TRP A 580 13.79 27.25 19.90
CA TRP A 580 15.00 27.60 20.64
C TRP A 580 16.26 27.24 19.84
N SER A 581 16.26 26.11 19.12
CA SER A 581 17.31 25.74 18.18
C SER A 581 17.45 26.73 17.02
N SER A 582 16.37 27.20 16.40
CA SER A 582 16.45 28.21 15.33
C SER A 582 17.05 29.53 15.86
N LEU A 583 16.59 30.00 17.03
CA LEU A 583 17.10 31.23 17.63
C LEU A 583 18.59 31.13 18.01
N LEU A 584 19.04 29.99 18.55
CA LEU A 584 20.45 29.77 18.87
C LEU A 584 21.34 29.85 17.64
N ARG A 585 20.88 29.28 16.51
CA ARG A 585 21.57 29.35 15.23
C ARG A 585 21.72 30.80 14.77
N SER A 586 20.65 31.58 14.87
CA SER A 586 20.66 33.01 14.53
C SER A 586 21.62 33.80 15.43
N CYS A 587 21.65 33.51 16.74
CA CYS A 587 22.60 34.13 17.68
C CYS A 587 24.06 33.84 17.32
N GLY A 588 24.37 32.62 16.87
CA GLY A 588 25.71 32.25 16.38
C GLY A 588 26.11 33.02 15.12
N VAL A 589 25.22 33.09 14.13
CA VAL A 589 25.43 33.83 12.87
C VAL A 589 25.68 35.32 13.12
N HIS A 590 24.89 35.93 14.00
CA HIS A 590 24.98 37.36 14.35
C HIS A 590 25.96 37.66 15.49
N LYS A 591 26.69 36.64 15.98
CA LYS A 591 27.67 36.74 17.08
C LYS A 591 27.12 37.40 18.36
N ASN A 592 25.84 37.20 18.67
CA ASN A 592 25.23 37.73 19.90
C ASN A 592 25.41 36.74 21.05
N GLU A 593 26.44 36.98 21.86
CA GLU A 593 26.80 36.10 22.98
C GLU A 593 25.78 36.14 24.13
N ILE A 594 25.18 37.30 24.39
CA ILE A 594 24.33 37.54 25.55
C ILE A 594 23.03 36.73 25.45
N VAL A 595 22.33 36.85 24.32
CA VAL A 595 21.08 36.10 24.07
C VAL A 595 21.42 34.62 23.83
N GLY A 596 22.44 34.33 23.03
CA GLY A 596 22.80 32.95 22.69
C GLY A 596 23.16 32.08 23.90
N LYS A 597 23.82 32.63 24.93
CA LYS A 597 24.10 31.90 26.19
C LYS A 597 22.83 31.59 26.98
N ARG A 598 21.85 32.50 27.03
CA ARG A 598 20.54 32.24 27.68
C ARG A 598 19.77 31.16 26.94
N VAL A 599 19.69 31.26 25.61
CA VAL A 599 19.03 30.28 24.74
C VAL A 599 19.66 28.89 24.87
N ALA A 600 20.98 28.81 24.86
CA ALA A 600 21.73 27.56 25.02
C ALA A 600 21.39 26.86 26.34
N LYS A 601 21.21 27.61 27.43
CA LYS A 601 20.83 27.06 28.73
C LYS A 601 19.42 26.44 28.68
N VAL A 602 18.45 27.18 28.16
CA VAL A 602 17.06 26.71 28.04
C VAL A 602 16.97 25.48 27.14
N LEU A 603 17.68 25.48 26.02
CA LEU A 603 17.67 24.36 25.07
C LEU A 603 18.25 23.06 25.68
N MET A 604 19.27 23.18 26.54
CA MET A 604 19.85 22.04 27.28
C MET A 604 18.93 21.50 28.38
N GLU A 605 18.07 22.33 28.95
CA GLU A 605 17.05 21.91 29.92
C GLU A 605 15.90 21.14 29.24
N LEU A 606 15.49 21.58 28.04
CA LEU A 606 14.42 20.97 27.24
C LEU A 606 14.85 19.70 26.48
N GLY A 607 16.14 19.56 26.17
CA GLY A 607 16.68 18.58 25.21
C GLY A 607 17.59 17.52 25.81
N GLN A 608 17.28 17.00 27.00
CA GLN A 608 18.20 16.14 27.77
C GLN A 608 18.62 14.83 27.06
N ASP A 609 17.79 14.35 26.12
CA ASP A 609 17.98 13.10 25.38
C ASP A 609 18.30 13.30 23.88
N SER A 610 18.50 14.54 23.40
CA SER A 610 18.73 14.83 21.97
C SER A 610 20.17 15.22 21.66
N PHE A 611 20.93 14.33 21.01
CA PHE A 611 22.33 14.58 20.65
C PHE A 611 22.50 15.81 19.73
N ALA A 612 21.54 16.06 18.84
CA ALA A 612 21.55 17.21 17.93
C ALA A 612 21.59 18.55 18.69
N ILE A 613 20.88 18.64 19.82
CA ILE A 613 20.84 19.82 20.69
C ILE A 613 22.21 20.05 21.34
N TYR A 614 22.82 19.01 21.92
CA TYR A 614 24.15 19.11 22.52
C TYR A 614 25.21 19.54 21.50
N LEU A 615 25.15 19.01 20.28
CA LEU A 615 26.06 19.38 19.21
C LEU A 615 25.87 20.84 18.79
N GLN A 616 24.63 21.29 18.66
CA GLN A 616 24.30 22.66 18.29
C GLN A 616 24.79 23.66 19.34
N VAL A 617 24.56 23.38 20.63
CA VAL A 617 25.02 24.22 21.74
C VAL A 617 26.55 24.24 21.81
N SER A 618 27.20 23.08 21.68
CA SER A 618 28.65 23.00 21.61
C SER A 618 29.22 23.82 20.44
N LYS A 619 28.58 23.78 19.27
CA LYS A 619 28.96 24.58 18.10
C LYS A 619 28.83 26.08 18.38
N PHE A 620 27.73 26.52 18.97
CA PHE A 620 27.55 27.92 19.38
C PHE A 620 28.66 28.41 20.31
N TYR A 621 28.96 27.67 21.39
CA TYR A 621 30.04 28.04 22.32
C TYR A 621 31.43 28.08 21.66
N SER A 622 31.66 27.24 20.64
CA SER A 622 32.88 27.31 19.83
C SER A 622 32.92 28.55 18.92
N GLU A 623 31.78 28.96 18.35
CA GLU A 623 31.68 30.13 17.46
C GLU A 623 31.89 31.46 18.19
N VAL A 624 31.48 31.54 19.47
CA VAL A 624 31.73 32.70 20.34
C VAL A 624 33.10 32.65 21.05
N GLY A 625 33.95 31.66 20.74
CA GLY A 625 35.32 31.56 21.25
C GLY A 625 35.49 30.91 22.63
N GLU A 626 34.43 30.37 23.23
CA GLU A 626 34.45 29.66 24.52
C GLU A 626 34.70 28.15 24.35
N PHE A 627 35.87 27.80 23.83
CA PHE A 627 36.24 26.41 23.51
C PHE A 627 36.16 25.45 24.71
N LYS A 628 36.43 25.93 25.93
CA LYS A 628 36.35 25.11 27.15
C LYS A 628 34.92 24.69 27.48
N ALA A 629 33.96 25.61 27.35
CA ALA A 629 32.54 25.30 27.53
C ALA A 629 32.04 24.36 26.41
N SER A 630 32.49 24.57 25.17
CA SER A 630 32.19 23.70 24.04
C SER A 630 32.63 22.24 24.25
N LEU A 631 33.84 22.03 24.78
CA LEU A 631 34.38 20.70 25.13
C LEU A 631 33.57 20.02 26.25
N GLN A 632 33.29 20.73 27.34
CA GLN A 632 32.51 20.19 28.47
C GLN A 632 31.11 19.71 28.04
N ILE A 633 30.48 20.42 27.10
CA ILE A 633 29.15 20.06 26.58
C ILE A 633 29.22 18.79 25.71
N ARG A 634 30.30 18.58 24.96
CA ARG A 634 30.53 17.33 24.19
C ARG A 634 30.80 16.15 25.12
N GLU A 635 31.61 16.35 26.16
CA GLU A 635 31.89 15.33 27.17
C GLU A 635 30.62 14.92 27.93
N LEU A 636 29.77 15.89 28.28
CA LEU A 636 28.47 15.64 28.92
C LEU A 636 27.53 14.82 28.02
N ALA A 637 27.52 15.09 26.70
CA ALA A 637 26.73 14.32 25.73
C ALA A 637 27.22 12.87 25.61
N MET A 638 28.54 12.66 25.59
CA MET A 638 29.17 11.33 25.55
C MET A 638 28.91 10.53 26.84
N ALA A 639 29.01 11.18 28.00
CA ALA A 639 28.75 10.55 29.30
C ALA A 639 27.29 10.06 29.45
N ARG A 640 26.35 10.72 28.77
CA ARG A 640 24.93 10.35 28.77
C ARG A 640 24.54 9.31 27.70
N LYS A 641 25.47 8.80 26.90
CA LYS A 641 25.24 7.79 25.84
C LYS A 641 24.17 8.20 24.80
N VAL A 642 24.00 9.51 24.56
CA VAL A 642 22.99 10.00 23.61
C VAL A 642 23.52 9.78 22.18
N MET A 643 22.77 9.04 21.35
CA MET A 643 23.18 8.66 19.99
C MET A 643 22.91 9.77 18.97
N ARG A 644 23.77 9.88 17.95
CA ARG A 644 23.65 10.86 16.87
C ARG A 644 22.72 10.34 15.77
N GLU A 645 21.56 10.98 15.60
CA GLU A 645 20.74 10.86 14.40
C GLU A 645 21.21 11.87 13.33
N ILE A 646 21.29 11.46 12.06
CA ILE A 646 21.73 12.33 10.95
C ILE A 646 20.53 12.58 10.02
N GLY A 647 20.05 13.82 10.01
CA GLY A 647 19.03 14.27 9.06
C GLY A 647 19.58 14.41 7.64
N HIS A 648 18.71 14.20 6.65
CA HIS A 648 19.02 14.24 5.22
C HIS A 648 18.43 15.51 4.56
N SER A 649 19.12 16.04 3.56
CA SER A 649 18.54 16.98 2.59
C SER A 649 19.20 16.76 1.24
N SER A 650 18.40 16.50 0.21
CA SER A 650 18.83 16.31 -1.17
C SER A 650 18.76 17.64 -1.94
N ILE A 651 19.83 17.96 -2.66
CA ILE A 651 19.85 19.04 -3.66
C ILE A 651 20.39 18.44 -4.95
N GLU A 652 19.64 18.60 -6.03
CA GLU A 652 20.04 18.21 -7.37
C GLU A 652 20.94 19.31 -7.97
N VAL A 653 22.24 19.03 -8.14
CA VAL A 653 23.18 19.97 -8.78
C VAL A 653 23.62 19.40 -10.12
N LYS A 654 23.29 20.11 -11.21
CA LYS A 654 23.90 19.86 -12.52
C LYS A 654 25.35 20.37 -12.52
N THR A 655 26.25 19.48 -12.96
CA THR A 655 27.64 19.67 -13.46
C THR A 655 28.85 19.82 -12.51
N TYR A 656 29.66 18.75 -12.49
CA TYR A 656 31.14 18.55 -12.54
C TYR A 656 32.18 19.28 -11.63
N ILE A 657 32.97 18.41 -10.97
CA ILE A 657 34.34 18.46 -10.37
C ILE A 657 34.54 19.05 -8.96
N GLY A 658 34.87 18.15 -8.00
CA GLY A 658 36.06 18.29 -7.16
C GLY A 658 35.91 18.46 -5.63
N GLY A 659 35.81 17.33 -4.90
CA GLY A 659 36.46 17.13 -3.59
C GLY A 659 35.69 17.43 -2.28
N ASN A 660 35.41 16.38 -1.49
CA ASN A 660 35.63 16.36 -0.02
C ASN A 660 35.47 14.95 0.59
N MET A 661 36.55 14.42 1.20
CA MET A 661 36.74 13.03 1.66
C MET A 661 35.79 12.51 2.77
N LEU A 662 34.99 13.38 3.40
CA LEU A 662 33.97 13.00 4.40
C LEU A 662 32.57 12.83 3.78
N TYR A 663 32.36 13.47 2.62
CA TYR A 663 31.13 13.44 1.84
C TYR A 663 30.95 12.08 1.14
N ASP A 664 32.07 11.45 0.73
CA ASP A 664 32.06 10.13 0.07
C ASP A 664 31.65 8.99 1.02
N LYS A 665 32.02 9.06 2.31
CA LYS A 665 31.75 7.98 3.29
C LYS A 665 30.25 7.72 3.54
N PHE A 666 29.42 8.76 3.50
CA PHE A 666 27.98 8.65 3.75
C PHE A 666 27.17 8.29 2.50
N ASN A 667 27.59 8.73 1.30
CA ASN A 667 27.00 8.26 0.04
C ASN A 667 27.19 6.75 -0.15
N ILE A 668 28.37 6.23 0.22
CA ILE A 668 28.67 4.79 0.16
C ILE A 668 27.72 3.98 1.06
N LEU A 669 27.36 4.48 2.24
CA LEU A 669 26.45 3.79 3.16
C LEU A 669 25.01 3.77 2.60
N GLY A 670 24.51 4.91 2.10
CA GLY A 670 23.18 4.97 1.47
C GLY A 670 23.04 4.07 0.25
N GLU A 671 24.02 4.08 -0.66
CA GLU A 671 24.01 3.22 -1.85
C GLU A 671 24.07 1.71 -1.53
N LEU A 672 24.66 1.34 -0.39
CA LEU A 672 24.74 -0.06 0.08
C LEU A 672 23.51 -0.49 0.89
N GLU A 673 22.81 0.45 1.52
CA GLU A 673 21.52 0.24 2.19
C GLU A 673 20.37 0.13 1.17
N ASP A 674 20.40 0.90 0.08
CA ASP A 674 19.40 0.86 -1.02
C ASP A 674 19.46 -0.41 -1.90
N LEU A 675 20.28 -1.41 -1.56
CA LEU A 675 20.35 -2.71 -2.25
C LEU A 675 19.13 -3.62 -1.96
N ASP A 676 18.23 -3.22 -1.06
CA ASP A 676 17.01 -3.94 -0.72
C ASP A 676 15.93 -3.80 -1.82
N ILE A 677 15.97 -4.69 -2.81
CA ILE A 677 14.85 -4.88 -3.77
C ILE A 677 13.61 -5.40 -3.00
N ALA A 678 12.41 -4.91 -3.32
CA ALA A 678 11.14 -5.34 -2.71
C ALA A 678 11.08 -6.87 -2.53
N GLU A 679 10.73 -7.31 -1.32
CA GLU A 679 10.37 -8.69 -1.05
C GLU A 679 9.02 -8.93 -1.75
N GLU A 680 9.03 -9.52 -2.95
CA GLU A 680 7.85 -10.21 -3.44
C GLU A 680 7.61 -11.37 -2.47
N ASP A 681 6.57 -11.27 -1.65
CA ASP A 681 6.08 -12.38 -0.85
C ASP A 681 5.92 -13.58 -1.78
N MET A 682 6.72 -14.61 -1.52
CA MET A 682 6.54 -15.90 -2.16
C MET A 682 5.14 -16.37 -1.74
N GLU A 683 4.19 -16.35 -2.69
CA GLU A 683 2.89 -16.99 -2.50
C GLU A 683 3.10 -18.31 -1.77
N LEU A 684 2.47 -18.46 -0.60
CA LEU A 684 2.37 -19.72 0.11
C LEU A 684 1.85 -20.75 -0.89
N PHE A 685 2.75 -21.61 -1.36
CA PHE A 685 2.38 -22.76 -2.17
C PHE A 685 1.43 -23.61 -1.32
N GLU A 686 0.15 -23.61 -1.67
CA GLU A 686 -0.75 -24.68 -1.25
C GLU A 686 -0.10 -25.99 -1.72
N ASP A 687 0.19 -26.89 -0.78
CA ASP A 687 0.55 -28.26 -1.08
C ASP A 687 -0.56 -28.83 -1.97
N PRO A 688 -0.31 -29.18 -3.25
CA PRO A 688 -1.33 -29.81 -4.05
C PRO A 688 -1.48 -31.25 -3.53
N SER A 689 -2.44 -31.45 -2.62
CA SER A 689 -3.04 -32.76 -2.45
C SER A 689 -3.62 -33.16 -3.82
N TRP A 690 -3.08 -34.22 -4.43
CA TRP A 690 -3.43 -34.69 -5.77
C TRP A 690 -4.83 -35.33 -5.84
N ILE A 691 -5.84 -34.69 -5.24
CA ILE A 691 -7.23 -35.13 -5.28
C ILE A 691 -8.11 -33.88 -5.40
N SER A 692 -8.22 -33.35 -6.62
CA SER A 692 -9.31 -32.44 -6.97
C SER A 692 -9.52 -32.47 -8.48
N GLU A 693 -10.67 -33.02 -8.88
CA GLU A 693 -11.20 -33.02 -10.25
C GLU A 693 -11.55 -31.60 -10.77
N HIS A 694 -11.03 -30.54 -10.15
CA HIS A 694 -11.38 -29.15 -10.47
C HIS A 694 -10.18 -28.25 -10.84
N GLY A 695 -8.95 -28.79 -10.95
CA GLY A 695 -7.79 -28.07 -11.47
C GLY A 695 -7.18 -28.76 -12.70
N GLY A 696 -7.49 -28.31 -13.91
CA GLY A 696 -7.06 -28.91 -15.18
C GLY A 696 -5.56 -28.78 -15.49
N LYS A 697 -4.70 -29.52 -14.78
CA LYS A 697 -3.29 -29.76 -15.13
C LYS A 697 -3.12 -31.13 -15.79
N VAL A 698 -2.31 -31.24 -16.84
CA VAL A 698 -2.09 -32.49 -17.58
C VAL A 698 -0.88 -33.24 -17.01
N LEU A 699 -1.11 -34.38 -16.37
CA LEU A 699 -0.04 -35.20 -15.80
C LEU A 699 0.67 -36.01 -16.88
N VAL A 700 2.00 -35.91 -16.93
CA VAL A 700 2.90 -36.65 -17.83
C VAL A 700 3.90 -37.42 -16.97
N ASN A 701 3.56 -38.68 -16.65
CA ASN A 701 4.41 -39.54 -15.82
C ASN A 701 5.46 -40.26 -16.68
N VAL A 702 6.75 -40.21 -16.29
CA VAL A 702 7.85 -40.87 -17.01
C VAL A 702 7.65 -42.39 -17.17
N ASP A 703 6.99 -43.06 -16.24
CA ASP A 703 6.69 -44.50 -16.31
C ASP A 703 5.77 -44.83 -17.49
N SER A 704 4.87 -43.90 -17.83
CA SER A 704 3.95 -44.06 -18.97
C SER A 704 4.67 -44.03 -20.32
N PHE A 705 5.93 -43.58 -20.34
CA PHE A 705 6.79 -43.56 -21.52
C PHE A 705 7.83 -44.70 -21.54
N GLY A 706 7.68 -45.68 -20.64
CA GLY A 706 8.49 -46.89 -20.60
C GLY A 706 9.75 -46.79 -19.73
N ALA A 707 9.81 -45.83 -18.81
CA ALA A 707 10.85 -45.80 -17.79
C ALA A 707 10.67 -46.99 -16.82
N VAL A 708 11.76 -47.65 -16.46
CA VAL A 708 11.80 -48.83 -15.59
C VAL A 708 12.01 -48.44 -14.13
N GLY A 709 12.89 -47.47 -13.86
CA GLY A 709 13.06 -46.93 -12.51
C GLY A 709 13.75 -47.86 -11.50
N ASP A 710 14.60 -48.79 -11.97
CA ASP A 710 15.37 -49.74 -11.16
C ASP A 710 16.80 -49.26 -10.81
N GLY A 711 17.24 -48.15 -11.41
CA GLY A 711 18.54 -47.52 -11.24
C GLY A 711 19.67 -48.16 -12.03
N VAL A 712 19.34 -49.07 -12.96
CA VAL A 712 20.27 -49.86 -13.79
C VAL A 712 19.90 -49.77 -15.27
N SER A 713 18.61 -49.85 -15.59
CA SER A 713 18.08 -49.74 -16.95
C SER A 713 18.17 -48.30 -17.44
N ASP A 714 18.60 -48.10 -18.70
CA ASP A 714 18.70 -46.75 -19.29
C ASP A 714 17.30 -46.17 -19.58
N ASP A 715 16.89 -45.22 -18.75
CA ASP A 715 15.59 -44.55 -18.81
C ASP A 715 15.61 -43.27 -19.66
N THR A 716 16.74 -42.95 -20.30
CA THR A 716 16.97 -41.66 -20.98
C THR A 716 15.92 -41.36 -22.04
N GLU A 717 15.56 -42.34 -22.87
CA GLU A 717 14.61 -42.14 -23.97
C GLU A 717 13.18 -41.94 -23.47
N ALA A 718 12.81 -42.59 -22.35
CA ALA A 718 11.52 -42.37 -21.71
C ALA A 718 11.42 -40.93 -21.17
N PHE A 719 12.48 -40.42 -20.53
CA PHE A 719 12.57 -39.03 -20.08
C PHE A 719 12.49 -38.03 -21.23
N ARG A 720 13.17 -38.29 -22.37
CA ARG A 720 13.09 -37.43 -23.55
C ARG A 720 11.69 -37.35 -24.14
N LYS A 721 10.99 -38.49 -24.25
CA LYS A 721 9.61 -38.54 -24.75
C LYS A 721 8.62 -37.86 -23.79
N ALA A 722 8.77 -38.10 -22.49
CA ALA A 722 7.96 -37.46 -21.46
C ALA A 722 8.18 -35.94 -21.47
N TRP A 723 9.43 -35.47 -21.55
CA TRP A 723 9.76 -34.05 -21.68
C TRP A 723 9.15 -33.42 -22.94
N ASN A 724 9.31 -34.04 -24.11
CA ASN A 724 8.77 -33.51 -25.35
C ASN A 724 7.24 -33.37 -25.28
N THR A 725 6.58 -34.31 -24.61
CA THR A 725 5.12 -34.28 -24.41
C THR A 725 4.71 -33.19 -23.42
N SER A 726 5.38 -33.11 -22.26
CA SER A 726 5.06 -32.09 -21.25
C SER A 726 5.36 -30.68 -21.76
N CYS A 727 6.51 -30.47 -22.40
CA CYS A 727 6.92 -29.17 -22.92
C CYS A 727 5.97 -28.66 -24.03
N ALA A 728 5.37 -29.56 -24.82
CA ALA A 728 4.37 -29.21 -25.84
C ALA A 728 2.93 -29.09 -25.31
N THR A 729 2.71 -29.28 -24.01
CA THR A 729 1.36 -29.30 -23.40
C THR A 729 1.22 -28.20 -22.37
N SER A 730 0.23 -27.31 -22.55
CA SER A 730 -0.08 -26.24 -21.60
C SER A 730 -0.53 -26.80 -20.24
N LYS A 731 -0.06 -26.16 -19.15
CA LYS A 731 -0.38 -26.55 -17.76
C LYS A 731 -0.02 -28.01 -17.44
N SER A 732 1.05 -28.54 -18.04
CA SER A 732 1.47 -29.91 -17.82
C SER A 732 2.34 -30.07 -16.56
N VAL A 733 2.36 -31.29 -16.04
CA VAL A 733 3.21 -31.70 -14.93
C VAL A 733 4.04 -32.90 -15.40
N LEU A 734 5.34 -32.71 -15.59
CA LEU A 734 6.29 -33.80 -15.79
C LEU A 734 6.58 -34.44 -14.42
N LEU A 735 6.10 -35.66 -14.20
CA LEU A 735 6.24 -36.36 -12.93
C LEU A 735 7.33 -37.43 -13.00
N VAL A 736 8.33 -37.32 -12.11
CA VAL A 736 9.26 -38.39 -11.72
C VAL A 736 8.77 -38.94 -10.38
N PRO A 737 8.11 -40.10 -10.36
CA PRO A 737 7.35 -40.56 -9.20
C PRO A 737 8.25 -41.07 -8.06
N PRO A 738 7.77 -40.99 -6.80
CA PRO A 738 8.53 -41.45 -5.63
C PRO A 738 8.69 -42.97 -5.62
N GLY A 739 9.74 -43.45 -4.95
CA GLY A 739 10.01 -44.89 -4.77
C GLY A 739 10.75 -45.57 -5.92
N HIS A 740 10.97 -44.87 -7.03
CA HIS A 740 11.76 -45.35 -8.17
C HIS A 740 13.09 -44.60 -8.29
N ARG A 741 14.05 -45.25 -8.95
CA ARG A 741 15.40 -44.73 -9.22
C ARG A 741 15.68 -44.82 -10.72
N TYR A 742 15.81 -43.71 -11.42
CA TYR A 742 15.91 -43.69 -12.88
C TYR A 742 17.34 -43.41 -13.34
N LEU A 743 17.96 -44.33 -14.07
CA LEU A 743 19.28 -44.09 -14.66
C LEU A 743 19.11 -43.28 -15.95
N VAL A 744 19.53 -42.02 -15.92
CA VAL A 744 19.39 -41.09 -17.04
C VAL A 744 20.79 -40.66 -17.49
N ASN A 745 21.12 -40.90 -18.75
CA ASN A 745 22.37 -40.47 -19.36
C ASN A 745 22.33 -38.95 -19.69
N ALA A 746 23.50 -38.36 -19.95
CA ALA A 746 23.63 -36.94 -20.26
C ALA A 746 22.62 -36.49 -21.33
N THR A 747 21.78 -35.52 -20.96
CA THR A 747 20.63 -35.11 -21.75
C THR A 747 20.35 -33.63 -21.60
N ARG A 748 19.98 -33.02 -22.73
CA ARG A 748 19.54 -31.63 -22.82
C ARG A 748 18.04 -31.56 -23.11
N PHE A 749 17.31 -31.02 -22.17
CA PHE A 749 15.91 -30.66 -22.26
C PHE A 749 15.80 -29.20 -22.73
N LYS A 750 15.12 -28.99 -23.86
CA LYS A 750 15.11 -27.70 -24.54
C LYS A 750 13.68 -27.23 -24.73
N GLY A 751 13.42 -25.96 -24.41
CA GLY A 751 12.19 -25.24 -24.73
C GLY A 751 12.26 -24.47 -26.06
N PRO A 752 11.36 -23.50 -26.29
CA PRO A 752 10.35 -23.01 -25.34
C PRO A 752 9.28 -24.07 -25.05
N CYS A 753 8.73 -24.04 -23.84
CA CYS A 753 7.60 -24.89 -23.46
C CYS A 753 6.33 -24.04 -23.36
N GLU A 754 5.19 -24.70 -23.47
CA GLU A 754 3.88 -24.08 -23.21
C GLU A 754 3.75 -23.56 -21.77
N GLU A 755 2.87 -22.59 -21.55
CA GLU A 755 2.76 -21.89 -20.28
C GLU A 755 2.43 -22.82 -19.09
N ARG A 756 3.06 -22.53 -17.94
CA ARG A 756 2.83 -23.17 -16.63
C ARG A 756 3.24 -24.65 -16.54
N LEU A 757 4.34 -25.04 -17.19
CA LEU A 757 4.97 -26.34 -16.99
C LEU A 757 5.53 -26.48 -15.56
N VAL A 758 5.19 -27.59 -14.90
CA VAL A 758 5.79 -28.01 -13.63
C VAL A 758 6.60 -29.27 -13.84
N VAL A 759 7.84 -29.28 -13.36
CA VAL A 759 8.70 -30.47 -13.29
C VAL A 759 8.70 -30.96 -11.84
N GLN A 760 7.89 -31.99 -11.57
CA GLN A 760 7.73 -32.61 -10.26
C GLN A 760 8.72 -33.78 -10.13
N ILE A 761 9.72 -33.64 -9.26
CA ILE A 761 10.73 -34.68 -8.99
C ILE A 761 10.54 -35.19 -7.57
N ASP A 762 9.85 -36.31 -7.42
CA ASP A 762 9.64 -37.00 -6.14
C ASP A 762 10.45 -38.29 -6.01
N GLY A 763 10.87 -38.86 -7.15
CA GLY A 763 11.77 -40.02 -7.23
C GLY A 763 13.25 -39.67 -7.21
N THR A 764 14.10 -40.66 -7.47
CA THR A 764 15.56 -40.47 -7.62
C THR A 764 15.95 -40.52 -9.09
N ILE A 765 16.68 -39.53 -9.59
CA ILE A 765 17.35 -39.56 -10.89
C ILE A 765 18.83 -39.80 -10.62
N VAL A 766 19.44 -40.81 -11.24
CA VAL A 766 20.85 -41.18 -11.05
C VAL A 766 21.64 -41.07 -12.36
N ALA A 767 22.87 -40.56 -12.27
CA ALA A 767 23.80 -40.49 -13.39
C ALA A 767 24.58 -41.79 -13.59
N PRO A 768 25.03 -42.08 -14.82
CA PRO A 768 26.07 -43.07 -15.07
C PRO A 768 27.32 -42.77 -14.23
N ASP A 769 27.89 -43.79 -13.60
CA ASP A 769 29.00 -43.64 -12.66
C ASP A 769 30.38 -43.81 -13.31
N GLU A 770 30.47 -44.52 -14.44
CA GLU A 770 31.72 -44.79 -15.17
C GLU A 770 32.19 -43.60 -16.05
N PRO A 771 33.33 -42.95 -15.74
CA PRO A 771 33.80 -41.81 -16.52
C PRO A 771 34.16 -42.13 -17.98
N ASN A 772 34.54 -43.38 -18.27
CA ASN A 772 34.91 -43.79 -19.63
C ASN A 772 33.68 -44.00 -20.53
N ASP A 773 32.51 -44.22 -19.94
CA ASP A 773 31.25 -44.49 -20.65
C ASP A 773 30.39 -43.22 -20.78
N TRP A 774 30.92 -42.06 -20.37
CA TRP A 774 30.22 -40.77 -20.41
C TRP A 774 30.02 -40.28 -21.85
N ASP A 775 28.87 -39.66 -22.13
CA ASP A 775 28.53 -39.15 -23.47
C ASP A 775 29.58 -38.12 -23.97
N PRO A 776 30.29 -38.41 -25.08
CA PRO A 776 31.30 -37.51 -25.63
C PRO A 776 30.71 -36.21 -26.20
N ASN A 777 29.40 -36.16 -26.47
CA ASN A 777 28.73 -34.95 -26.96
C ASN A 777 28.40 -33.97 -25.84
N LEU A 778 28.29 -34.46 -24.60
CA LEU A 778 28.00 -33.67 -23.40
C LEU A 778 29.07 -33.91 -22.31
N PRO A 779 30.36 -33.67 -22.61
CA PRO A 779 31.46 -34.05 -21.73
C PRO A 779 31.53 -33.27 -20.40
N ARG A 780 30.72 -32.21 -20.27
CA ARG A 780 30.76 -31.27 -19.14
C ARG A 780 29.40 -31.07 -18.47
N ASN A 781 28.34 -31.71 -18.96
CA ASN A 781 26.98 -31.52 -18.44
C ASN A 781 26.22 -32.84 -18.38
N TRP A 782 25.42 -33.02 -17.34
CA TRP A 782 24.51 -34.14 -17.19
C TRP A 782 23.07 -33.76 -17.55
N LEU A 783 22.33 -33.11 -16.65
CA LEU A 783 20.96 -32.66 -16.89
C LEU A 783 20.95 -31.17 -17.21
N VAL A 784 20.63 -30.82 -18.45
CA VAL A 784 20.57 -29.42 -18.89
C VAL A 784 19.18 -29.03 -19.31
N PHE A 785 18.59 -28.06 -18.64
CA PHE A 785 17.34 -27.42 -19.01
C PHE A 785 17.64 -26.05 -19.62
N SER A 786 17.15 -25.80 -20.83
CA SER A 786 17.50 -24.56 -21.53
C SER A 786 16.36 -23.95 -22.33
N LYS A 787 16.36 -22.61 -22.43
CA LYS A 787 15.33 -21.82 -23.13
C LYS A 787 13.93 -22.02 -22.54
N LEU A 788 13.85 -21.95 -21.21
CA LEU A 788 12.61 -22.07 -20.46
C LEU A 788 12.11 -20.71 -20.00
N GLU A 789 10.79 -20.57 -19.88
CA GLU A 789 10.13 -19.38 -19.35
C GLU A 789 9.01 -19.80 -18.40
N GLY A 790 9.02 -19.29 -17.15
CA GLY A 790 7.94 -19.52 -16.20
C GLY A 790 7.81 -20.95 -15.66
N VAL A 791 8.87 -21.77 -15.75
CA VAL A 791 8.86 -23.18 -15.34
C VAL A 791 9.17 -23.34 -13.85
N VAL A 792 8.43 -24.24 -13.19
CA VAL A 792 8.62 -24.58 -11.78
C VAL A 792 9.22 -25.98 -11.65
N PHE A 793 10.38 -26.10 -11.01
CA PHE A 793 10.97 -27.36 -10.56
C PHE A 793 10.65 -27.54 -9.08
N GLN A 794 9.99 -28.63 -8.71
CA GLN A 794 9.61 -28.87 -7.33
C GLN A 794 9.58 -30.36 -6.98
N GLY A 795 9.58 -30.67 -5.69
CA GLY A 795 9.44 -32.03 -5.16
C GLY A 795 10.52 -32.34 -4.13
N ASN A 796 10.37 -33.47 -3.45
CA ASN A 796 11.30 -33.92 -2.40
C ASN A 796 12.28 -35.01 -2.90
N GLY A 797 12.38 -35.16 -4.22
CA GLY A 797 13.21 -36.16 -4.87
C GLY A 797 14.70 -35.83 -4.87
N VAL A 798 15.48 -36.78 -5.40
CA VAL A 798 16.95 -36.75 -5.36
C VAL A 798 17.54 -36.76 -6.77
N ILE A 799 18.47 -35.86 -7.05
CA ILE A 799 19.34 -35.87 -8.23
C ILE A 799 20.73 -36.32 -7.77
N ASP A 800 21.09 -37.57 -8.09
CA ASP A 800 22.34 -38.21 -7.67
C ASP A 800 23.34 -38.29 -8.82
N GLY A 801 24.44 -37.55 -8.73
CA GLY A 801 25.47 -37.50 -9.76
C GLY A 801 26.44 -38.68 -9.76
N SER A 802 26.37 -39.65 -8.84
CA SER A 802 27.28 -40.82 -8.84
C SER A 802 28.78 -40.46 -8.92
N GLY A 803 29.22 -39.40 -8.25
CA GLY A 803 30.54 -38.78 -8.44
C GLY A 803 31.76 -39.55 -7.90
N SER A 804 31.59 -40.64 -7.16
CA SER A 804 32.69 -41.31 -6.44
C SER A 804 33.87 -41.74 -7.33
N LYS A 805 33.59 -42.34 -8.49
CA LYS A 805 34.60 -42.75 -9.49
C LYS A 805 35.24 -41.54 -10.19
N TRP A 806 34.46 -40.48 -10.42
CA TRP A 806 34.96 -39.21 -10.96
C TRP A 806 35.96 -38.54 -10.01
N TRP A 807 35.65 -38.53 -8.71
CA TRP A 807 36.54 -37.97 -7.70
C TRP A 807 37.83 -38.79 -7.56
N ALA A 808 37.73 -40.13 -7.59
CA ALA A 808 38.89 -41.03 -7.52
C ALA A 808 39.84 -40.89 -8.72
N SER A 809 39.31 -40.57 -9.90
CA SER A 809 40.09 -40.33 -11.12
C SER A 809 40.55 -38.88 -11.29
N SER A 810 40.17 -37.97 -10.38
CA SER A 810 40.53 -36.56 -10.46
C SER A 810 42.02 -36.31 -10.20
N CYS A 811 42.64 -35.44 -11.00
CA CYS A 811 44.00 -34.98 -10.77
C CYS A 811 44.15 -34.11 -9.51
N LYS A 812 43.04 -33.57 -8.98
CA LYS A 812 43.01 -32.82 -7.71
C LYS A 812 43.10 -33.75 -6.49
N LYS A 813 42.69 -35.03 -6.61
CA LYS A 813 42.94 -36.06 -5.57
C LYS A 813 44.30 -36.74 -5.73
N ASN A 814 44.73 -37.02 -6.97
CA ASN A 814 46.04 -37.60 -7.25
C ASN A 814 46.68 -36.92 -8.46
N LYS A 815 47.78 -36.17 -8.24
CA LYS A 815 48.48 -35.39 -9.28
C LYS A 815 49.01 -36.25 -10.44
N SER A 816 49.14 -37.57 -10.27
CA SER A 816 49.53 -38.51 -11.34
C SER A 816 48.39 -38.82 -12.33
N ASN A 817 47.14 -38.53 -11.98
CA ASN A 817 46.00 -38.70 -12.87
C ASN A 817 45.95 -37.58 -13.93
N PRO A 818 45.44 -37.85 -15.14
CA PRO A 818 45.21 -36.79 -16.13
C PRO A 818 44.14 -35.82 -15.63
N CYS A 819 44.39 -34.51 -15.73
CA CYS A 819 43.39 -33.50 -15.43
C CYS A 819 42.28 -33.48 -16.48
N ARG A 820 41.19 -34.20 -16.20
CA ARG A 820 39.97 -34.23 -17.02
C ARG A 820 38.85 -33.49 -16.30
N GLY A 821 38.02 -32.79 -17.06
CA GLY A 821 36.82 -32.19 -16.53
C GLY A 821 35.72 -33.22 -16.30
N ALA A 822 34.97 -33.09 -15.21
CA ALA A 822 33.78 -33.89 -14.89
C ALA A 822 32.46 -33.12 -15.17
N PRO A 823 31.32 -33.81 -15.38
CA PRO A 823 30.06 -33.15 -15.70
C PRO A 823 29.43 -32.42 -14.51
N THR A 824 28.69 -31.35 -14.80
CA THR A 824 27.79 -30.67 -13.84
C THR A 824 26.48 -31.46 -13.74
N ALA A 825 25.95 -31.64 -12.53
CA ALA A 825 24.76 -32.46 -12.32
C ALA A 825 23.48 -31.82 -12.88
N LEU A 826 23.12 -30.62 -12.41
CA LEU A 826 21.95 -29.88 -12.87
C LEU A 826 22.35 -28.51 -13.41
N THR A 827 21.90 -28.17 -14.61
CA THR A 827 22.12 -26.85 -15.22
C THR A 827 20.81 -26.27 -15.75
N ILE A 828 20.47 -25.07 -15.31
CA ILE A 828 19.40 -24.24 -15.91
C ILE A 828 20.08 -23.11 -16.67
N ASP A 829 19.86 -23.10 -17.99
CA ASP A 829 20.59 -22.22 -18.90
C ASP A 829 19.67 -21.36 -19.78
N SER A 830 20.03 -20.10 -19.99
CA SER A 830 19.35 -19.22 -20.96
C SER A 830 17.82 -19.18 -20.76
N SER A 831 17.37 -18.98 -19.51
CA SER A 831 15.96 -19.15 -19.10
C SER A 831 15.49 -18.01 -18.19
N SER A 832 14.19 -17.74 -18.16
CA SER A 832 13.60 -16.65 -17.37
C SER A 832 12.46 -17.12 -16.45
N SER A 833 12.26 -16.41 -15.34
CA SER A 833 11.13 -16.63 -14.41
C SER A 833 11.06 -18.07 -13.88
N ILE A 834 12.23 -18.61 -13.49
CA ILE A 834 12.36 -20.01 -13.04
C ILE A 834 12.21 -20.09 -11.53
N LYS A 835 11.47 -21.09 -11.05
CA LYS A 835 11.35 -21.42 -9.62
C LYS A 835 11.88 -22.83 -9.36
N VAL A 836 12.69 -23.01 -8.32
CA VAL A 836 13.23 -24.31 -7.88
C VAL A 836 12.97 -24.48 -6.39
N LYS A 837 12.27 -25.55 -5.99
CA LYS A 837 11.87 -25.77 -4.60
C LYS A 837 12.08 -27.22 -4.13
N GLY A 838 12.66 -27.42 -2.95
CA GLY A 838 12.63 -28.70 -2.21
C GLY A 838 13.57 -29.81 -2.71
N LEU A 839 14.26 -29.62 -3.83
CA LEU A 839 15.09 -30.66 -4.45
C LEU A 839 16.36 -30.95 -3.64
N THR A 840 16.74 -32.23 -3.59
CA THR A 840 18.04 -32.67 -3.08
C THR A 840 18.97 -33.02 -4.24
N ILE A 841 20.16 -32.40 -4.28
CA ILE A 841 21.22 -32.69 -5.25
C ILE A 841 22.42 -33.25 -4.50
N GLN A 842 22.87 -34.45 -4.85
CA GLN A 842 23.93 -35.13 -4.12
C GLN A 842 24.94 -35.82 -5.02
N ASN A 843 26.13 -36.05 -4.46
CA ASN A 843 27.22 -36.79 -5.11
C ASN A 843 27.51 -36.33 -6.54
N SER A 844 27.44 -35.03 -6.81
CA SER A 844 27.72 -34.51 -8.16
C SER A 844 29.15 -34.78 -8.58
N GLN A 845 29.36 -35.11 -9.85
CA GLN A 845 30.67 -35.43 -10.40
C GLN A 845 31.61 -34.22 -10.34
N GLN A 846 31.07 -33.03 -10.59
CA GLN A 846 31.70 -31.72 -10.38
C GLN A 846 30.68 -30.78 -9.71
N MET A 847 30.23 -29.71 -10.39
CA MET A 847 29.28 -28.75 -9.83
C MET A 847 27.89 -29.38 -9.66
N ASN A 848 27.18 -28.99 -8.60
CA ASN A 848 25.87 -29.55 -8.27
C ASN A 848 24.76 -28.84 -9.05
N PHE A 849 24.64 -27.52 -8.91
CA PHE A 849 23.60 -26.75 -9.55
C PHE A 849 24.15 -25.47 -10.20
N VAL A 850 24.03 -25.36 -11.53
CA VAL A 850 24.42 -24.17 -12.29
C VAL A 850 23.21 -23.39 -12.77
N ILE A 851 23.20 -22.08 -12.49
CA ILE A 851 22.29 -21.08 -13.05
C ILE A 851 23.09 -20.21 -14.01
N SER A 852 22.85 -20.35 -15.31
CA SER A 852 23.66 -19.75 -16.37
C SER A 852 22.81 -18.94 -17.34
N ARG A 853 23.18 -17.68 -17.58
CA ARG A 853 22.46 -16.80 -18.53
C ARG A 853 20.96 -16.68 -18.26
N CYS A 854 20.57 -16.68 -16.98
CA CYS A 854 19.16 -16.63 -16.58
C CYS A 854 18.74 -15.27 -16.04
N GLU A 855 17.44 -15.01 -16.05
CA GLU A 855 16.82 -13.81 -15.47
C GLU A 855 15.68 -14.21 -14.54
N SER A 856 15.59 -13.60 -13.36
CA SER A 856 14.50 -13.83 -12.40
C SER A 856 14.38 -15.30 -11.98
N VAL A 857 15.39 -15.80 -11.26
CA VAL A 857 15.41 -17.18 -10.75
C VAL A 857 15.21 -17.17 -9.24
N ARG A 858 14.27 -17.98 -8.74
CA ARG A 858 13.99 -18.16 -7.30
C ARG A 858 14.31 -19.60 -6.90
N VAL A 859 15.19 -19.79 -5.92
CA VAL A 859 15.59 -21.10 -5.39
C VAL A 859 15.30 -21.11 -3.90
N SER A 860 14.48 -22.05 -3.43
CA SER A 860 14.09 -22.17 -2.03
C SER A 860 14.18 -23.61 -1.55
N GLU A 861 14.63 -23.84 -0.31
CA GLU A 861 14.60 -25.18 0.31
C GLU A 861 15.41 -26.25 -0.48
N VAL A 862 16.44 -25.84 -1.22
CA VAL A 862 17.30 -26.78 -1.95
C VAL A 862 18.38 -27.30 -1.02
N GLN A 863 18.60 -28.62 -1.06
CA GLN A 863 19.66 -29.30 -0.32
C GLN A 863 20.73 -29.79 -1.27
N VAL A 864 21.99 -29.42 -1.01
CA VAL A 864 23.17 -29.98 -1.68
C VAL A 864 23.99 -30.79 -0.69
N SER A 865 24.35 -32.02 -1.06
CA SER A 865 25.09 -32.93 -0.18
C SER A 865 26.18 -33.69 -0.95
N CYS A 866 27.43 -33.24 -0.80
CA CYS A 866 28.63 -33.93 -1.26
C CYS A 866 29.66 -34.04 -0.12
N PRO A 867 30.58 -35.03 -0.16
CA PRO A 867 31.69 -35.12 0.79
C PRO A 867 32.55 -33.86 0.79
N GLY A 868 33.05 -33.44 1.97
CA GLY A 868 33.90 -32.25 2.10
C GLY A 868 35.26 -32.32 1.40
N ASP A 869 35.67 -33.52 0.95
CA ASP A 869 36.89 -33.77 0.18
C ASP A 869 36.60 -34.03 -1.32
N SER A 870 35.36 -33.79 -1.77
CA SER A 870 34.98 -33.97 -3.17
C SER A 870 35.55 -32.82 -4.04
N PRO A 871 36.35 -33.11 -5.09
CA PRO A 871 37.07 -32.09 -5.83
C PRO A 871 36.16 -31.28 -6.76
N ASN A 872 36.25 -29.94 -6.68
CA ASN A 872 35.58 -28.98 -7.57
C ASN A 872 34.04 -29.08 -7.56
N THR A 873 33.43 -29.38 -6.41
CA THR A 873 32.00 -29.65 -6.31
C THR A 873 31.15 -28.45 -5.93
N ASP A 874 31.31 -27.28 -6.57
CA ASP A 874 30.51 -26.09 -6.25
C ASP A 874 29.02 -26.40 -6.04
N GLY A 875 28.43 -25.86 -4.97
CA GLY A 875 27.04 -26.12 -4.61
C GLY A 875 26.08 -25.47 -5.59
N ILE A 876 25.90 -24.15 -5.48
CA ILE A 876 25.12 -23.35 -6.42
C ILE A 876 26.04 -22.36 -7.12
N HIS A 877 26.25 -22.57 -8.42
CA HIS A 877 27.11 -21.75 -9.27
C HIS A 877 26.26 -20.82 -10.14
N ILE A 878 26.50 -19.51 -10.05
CA ILE A 878 25.76 -18.46 -10.76
C ILE A 878 26.68 -17.73 -11.72
N THR A 879 26.33 -17.74 -13.01
CA THR A 879 27.10 -17.11 -14.08
C THR A 879 26.21 -16.40 -15.09
N GLY A 880 26.57 -15.19 -15.51
CA GLY A 880 25.85 -14.45 -16.55
C GLY A 880 24.37 -14.19 -16.23
N SER A 881 23.95 -14.23 -14.96
CA SER A 881 22.54 -14.26 -14.57
C SER A 881 22.14 -13.05 -13.74
N THR A 882 20.89 -12.63 -13.86
CA THR A 882 20.36 -11.44 -13.18
C THR A 882 19.12 -11.75 -12.34
N ASN A 883 18.93 -11.03 -11.24
CA ASN A 883 17.79 -11.19 -10.33
C ASN A 883 17.62 -12.63 -9.81
N VAL A 884 18.66 -13.18 -9.19
CA VAL A 884 18.63 -14.53 -8.61
C VAL A 884 18.45 -14.44 -7.10
N VAL A 885 17.45 -15.13 -6.55
CA VAL A 885 17.21 -15.23 -5.10
C VAL A 885 17.42 -16.67 -4.66
N LEU A 886 18.26 -16.87 -3.66
CA LEU A 886 18.49 -18.14 -2.98
C LEU A 886 18.02 -18.03 -1.53
N GLN A 887 17.15 -18.92 -1.08
CA GLN A 887 16.56 -18.86 0.25
C GLN A 887 16.50 -20.25 0.89
N ASP A 888 16.63 -20.32 2.22
CA ASP A 888 16.39 -21.53 3.02
C ASP A 888 17.15 -22.78 2.54
N SER A 889 18.33 -22.59 1.94
CA SER A 889 19.08 -23.68 1.32
C SER A 889 20.18 -24.20 2.23
N LYS A 890 20.39 -25.53 2.19
CA LYS A 890 21.42 -26.22 2.96
C LYS A 890 22.45 -26.84 2.02
N ILE A 891 23.69 -26.40 2.09
CA ILE A 891 24.72 -26.72 1.10
C ILE A 891 25.97 -27.28 1.79
N GLY A 892 26.29 -28.54 1.49
CA GLY A 892 27.54 -29.20 1.88
C GLY A 892 28.27 -29.75 0.66
N THR A 893 29.55 -29.39 0.52
CA THR A 893 30.37 -29.66 -0.67
C THR A 893 31.86 -29.70 -0.31
N GLY A 894 32.73 -30.13 -1.25
CA GLY A 894 34.18 -29.98 -1.15
C GLY A 894 34.75 -28.71 -1.80
N ASP A 895 33.92 -27.83 -2.36
CA ASP A 895 34.34 -26.51 -2.89
C ASP A 895 33.35 -25.40 -2.46
N ASP A 896 33.18 -24.33 -3.24
CA ASP A 896 32.35 -23.16 -2.89
C ASP A 896 30.87 -23.59 -2.71
N CYS A 897 30.26 -23.30 -1.56
CA CYS A 897 28.81 -23.57 -1.35
C CYS A 897 27.98 -22.78 -2.36
N ILE A 898 28.31 -21.49 -2.52
CA ILE A 898 27.73 -20.63 -3.54
C ILE A 898 28.88 -19.91 -4.23
N SER A 899 28.95 -20.02 -5.55
CA SER A 899 29.94 -19.32 -6.37
C SER A 899 29.26 -18.37 -7.36
N ILE A 900 29.62 -17.09 -7.29
CA ILE A 900 29.09 -16.02 -8.15
C ILE A 900 30.22 -15.54 -9.05
N VAL A 901 30.01 -15.61 -10.36
CA VAL A 901 31.06 -15.28 -11.35
C VAL A 901 30.58 -14.21 -12.34
N ASN A 902 31.37 -13.96 -13.39
CA ASN A 902 31.19 -12.86 -14.34
C ASN A 902 29.75 -12.70 -14.88
N ALA A 903 29.39 -11.45 -15.17
CA ALA A 903 28.14 -10.99 -15.75
C ALA A 903 26.91 -11.30 -14.89
N SER A 904 27.10 -11.38 -13.57
CA SER A 904 26.02 -11.63 -12.61
C SER A 904 25.63 -10.37 -11.86
N SER A 905 24.33 -10.11 -11.71
CA SER A 905 23.86 -8.94 -10.95
C SER A 905 22.52 -9.13 -10.25
N GLY A 906 22.30 -8.45 -9.12
CA GLY A 906 21.05 -8.59 -8.36
C GLY A 906 20.90 -9.99 -7.77
N ILE A 907 21.93 -10.45 -7.07
CA ILE A 907 21.94 -11.77 -6.43
C ILE A 907 21.62 -11.58 -4.96
N LYS A 908 20.57 -12.24 -4.47
CA LYS A 908 20.16 -12.20 -3.07
C LYS A 908 20.19 -13.59 -2.46
N MET A 909 20.69 -13.69 -1.25
CA MET A 909 20.82 -14.92 -0.51
C MET A 909 20.29 -14.68 0.91
N LYS A 910 19.33 -15.48 1.36
CA LYS A 910 18.73 -15.34 2.69
C LYS A 910 18.63 -16.69 3.42
N ARG A 911 19.05 -16.75 4.69
CA ARG A 911 19.02 -17.98 5.51
C ARG A 911 19.75 -19.15 4.85
N ILE A 912 21.03 -18.96 4.56
CA ILE A 912 21.89 -20.00 3.95
C ILE A 912 22.64 -20.78 5.03
N TYR A 913 22.57 -22.12 4.97
CA TYR A 913 23.47 -23.00 5.71
C TYR A 913 24.56 -23.52 4.77
N CYS A 914 25.82 -23.25 5.08
CA CYS A 914 26.97 -23.69 4.29
C CYS A 914 27.96 -24.44 5.17
N GLY A 915 28.24 -25.70 4.86
CA GLY A 915 29.21 -26.49 5.62
C GLY A 915 28.99 -28.00 5.54
N PRO A 916 30.05 -28.81 5.29
CA PRO A 916 31.43 -28.40 4.94
C PRO A 916 31.53 -27.76 3.55
N GLY A 917 32.65 -27.08 3.24
CA GLY A 917 32.91 -26.46 1.92
C GLY A 917 33.87 -25.26 1.96
N HIS A 918 33.95 -24.48 0.89
CA HIS A 918 34.79 -23.27 0.76
C HIS A 918 34.05 -21.95 1.02
N GLY A 919 32.83 -21.99 1.53
CA GLY A 919 32.07 -20.78 1.89
C GLY A 919 31.29 -20.20 0.71
N VAL A 920 31.01 -18.89 0.79
CA VAL A 920 30.35 -18.12 -0.27
C VAL A 920 31.39 -17.26 -0.97
N SER A 921 31.59 -17.50 -2.28
CA SER A 921 32.66 -16.87 -3.06
C SER A 921 32.14 -16.10 -4.26
N ILE A 922 32.55 -14.83 -4.40
CA ILE A 922 32.48 -14.07 -5.64
C ILE A 922 33.84 -14.20 -6.31
N GLY A 923 33.94 -14.92 -7.43
CA GLY A 923 35.25 -15.47 -7.77
C GLY A 923 35.52 -15.89 -9.20
N SER A 924 36.79 -16.23 -9.44
CA SER A 924 37.33 -16.59 -10.75
C SER A 924 37.22 -15.45 -11.78
N LEU A 925 37.14 -14.21 -11.29
CA LEU A 925 36.96 -13.02 -12.09
C LEU A 925 38.29 -12.60 -12.73
N GLY A 926 38.24 -12.21 -14.00
CA GLY A 926 39.42 -11.68 -14.70
C GLY A 926 40.43 -12.72 -15.18
N LYS A 927 40.09 -14.02 -15.11
CA LYS A 927 40.94 -15.10 -15.61
C LYS A 927 41.28 -14.87 -17.09
N ASP A 928 42.50 -15.20 -17.50
CA ASP A 928 42.97 -15.05 -18.89
C ASP A 928 42.83 -13.61 -19.43
N ASN A 929 43.06 -12.62 -18.55
CA ASN A 929 42.93 -11.18 -18.83
C ASN A 929 41.52 -10.76 -19.31
N SER A 930 40.49 -11.50 -18.91
CA SER A 930 39.09 -11.19 -19.26
C SER A 930 38.52 -10.01 -18.48
N THR A 931 37.46 -9.40 -19.01
CA THR A 931 36.65 -8.42 -18.29
C THR A 931 35.58 -9.12 -17.46
N ALA A 932 35.50 -8.78 -16.18
CA ALA A 932 34.55 -9.33 -15.24
C ALA A 932 33.70 -8.26 -14.55
N ILE A 933 32.37 -8.45 -14.54
CA ILE A 933 31.42 -7.53 -13.90
C ILE A 933 30.51 -8.31 -12.95
N VAL A 934 30.47 -7.91 -11.67
CA VAL A 934 29.53 -8.42 -10.67
C VAL A 934 28.97 -7.24 -9.86
N THR A 935 27.65 -7.13 -9.71
CA THR A 935 27.04 -6.04 -8.94
C THR A 935 25.82 -6.44 -8.14
N LYS A 936 25.48 -5.67 -7.09
CA LYS A 936 24.25 -5.84 -6.30
C LYS A 936 24.13 -7.27 -5.76
N VAL A 937 25.09 -7.68 -4.93
CA VAL A 937 25.09 -9.00 -4.27
C VAL A 937 24.82 -8.81 -2.79
N VAL A 938 23.76 -9.44 -2.27
CA VAL A 938 23.37 -9.36 -0.86
C VAL A 938 23.27 -10.77 -0.28
N LEU A 939 24.00 -11.02 0.81
CA LEU A 939 23.82 -12.18 1.67
C LEU A 939 23.32 -11.68 3.02
N ASP A 940 22.07 -12.00 3.36
CA ASP A 940 21.48 -11.70 4.67
C ASP A 940 21.20 -13.00 5.41
N THR A 941 21.79 -13.17 6.60
CA THR A 941 21.58 -14.33 7.47
C THR A 941 22.18 -15.60 6.87
N ALA A 942 23.36 -15.99 7.35
CA ALA A 942 23.99 -17.25 6.97
C ALA A 942 24.72 -17.90 8.15
N LEU A 943 24.72 -19.23 8.19
CA LEU A 943 25.53 -20.03 9.09
C LEU A 943 26.58 -20.78 8.28
N LEU A 944 27.85 -20.43 8.47
CA LEU A 944 28.98 -21.10 7.84
C LEU A 944 29.68 -21.93 8.89
N ARG A 945 29.75 -23.24 8.67
CA ARG A 945 30.29 -24.19 9.64
C ARG A 945 31.31 -25.12 9.00
N GLU A 946 32.46 -25.27 9.65
CA GLU A 946 33.52 -26.20 9.22
C GLU A 946 33.96 -25.97 7.75
N THR A 947 33.95 -24.71 7.31
CA THR A 947 34.35 -24.31 5.95
C THR A 947 35.78 -23.76 5.90
N THR A 948 36.44 -23.89 4.74
CA THR A 948 37.79 -23.32 4.53
C THR A 948 37.75 -21.80 4.45
N ASN A 949 36.69 -21.21 3.90
CA ASN A 949 36.49 -19.76 3.87
C ASN A 949 35.08 -19.40 4.34
N GLY A 950 34.91 -18.17 4.79
CA GLY A 950 33.60 -17.60 5.10
C GLY A 950 33.00 -16.93 3.86
N VAL A 951 33.17 -15.61 3.77
CA VAL A 951 32.76 -14.79 2.62
C VAL A 951 33.99 -14.26 1.88
N ARG A 952 34.09 -14.58 0.59
CA ARG A 952 35.33 -14.39 -0.19
C ARG A 952 35.09 -13.68 -1.52
N ILE A 953 35.96 -12.74 -1.88
CA ILE A 953 36.07 -12.15 -3.22
C ILE A 953 37.45 -12.48 -3.79
N LYS A 954 37.52 -13.15 -4.96
CA LYS A 954 38.79 -13.58 -5.59
C LYS A 954 38.88 -13.15 -7.06
N THR A 955 39.99 -12.52 -7.45
CA THR A 955 40.20 -12.05 -8.84
C THR A 955 41.61 -12.38 -9.32
N TRP A 956 41.77 -12.66 -10.62
CA TRP A 956 43.07 -12.89 -11.24
C TRP A 956 43.75 -11.57 -11.60
N GLN A 957 45.07 -11.52 -11.41
CA GLN A 957 45.91 -10.44 -11.97
C GLN A 957 45.84 -10.48 -13.50
N GLY A 958 45.82 -9.29 -14.12
CA GLY A 958 45.64 -9.08 -15.56
C GLY A 958 44.19 -8.82 -15.99
N GLY A 959 43.22 -9.14 -15.14
CA GLY A 959 41.79 -8.91 -15.40
C GLY A 959 41.38 -7.44 -15.45
N SER A 960 40.18 -7.16 -15.95
CA SER A 960 39.56 -5.83 -16.01
C SER A 960 38.08 -5.88 -15.61
N GLY A 961 37.41 -4.74 -15.44
CA GLY A 961 36.01 -4.65 -15.00
C GLY A 961 35.90 -4.35 -13.50
N TYR A 962 34.78 -4.71 -12.87
CA TYR A 962 34.52 -4.34 -11.47
C TYR A 962 33.60 -5.30 -10.69
N VAL A 963 33.82 -5.33 -9.39
CA VAL A 963 32.90 -5.84 -8.36
C VAL A 963 32.48 -4.68 -7.48
N ARG A 964 31.17 -4.37 -7.41
CA ARG A 964 30.66 -3.31 -6.54
C ARG A 964 29.23 -3.52 -6.04
N GLY A 965 28.91 -2.91 -4.91
CA GLY A 965 27.58 -3.03 -4.30
C GLY A 965 27.37 -4.43 -3.75
N VAL A 966 28.27 -4.86 -2.85
CA VAL A 966 28.20 -6.17 -2.19
C VAL A 966 27.97 -5.96 -0.70
N ARG A 967 26.97 -6.63 -0.13
CA ARG A 967 26.67 -6.61 1.30
C ARG A 967 26.61 -8.04 1.84
N PHE A 968 27.49 -8.36 2.78
CA PHE A 968 27.43 -9.58 3.58
C PHE A 968 26.98 -9.20 4.99
N GLU A 969 25.84 -9.72 5.43
CA GLU A 969 25.27 -9.35 6.71
C GLU A 969 24.67 -10.51 7.51
N ASN A 970 24.66 -10.34 8.83
CA ASN A 970 24.10 -11.31 9.79
C ASN A 970 24.71 -12.72 9.61
N VAL A 971 26.04 -12.78 9.43
CA VAL A 971 26.76 -14.03 9.15
C VAL A 971 27.36 -14.60 10.44
N ARG A 972 26.99 -15.83 10.78
CA ARG A 972 27.55 -16.59 11.90
C ARG A 972 28.57 -17.61 11.40
N MET A 973 29.73 -17.66 12.04
CA MET A 973 30.84 -18.54 11.65
C MET A 973 31.22 -19.51 12.77
N GLU A 974 31.27 -20.80 12.45
CA GLU A 974 31.62 -21.86 13.39
C GLU A 974 32.77 -22.69 12.81
N ASP A 975 33.95 -22.60 13.42
CA ASP A 975 35.13 -23.36 13.02
C ASP A 975 35.58 -23.10 11.56
N VAL A 976 35.42 -21.87 11.07
CA VAL A 976 35.76 -21.43 9.71
C VAL A 976 37.25 -21.09 9.61
N ALA A 977 37.97 -21.58 8.60
CA ALA A 977 39.40 -21.32 8.53
C ALA A 977 39.73 -19.86 8.20
N ASN A 978 39.18 -19.31 7.11
CA ASN A 978 39.43 -17.93 6.67
C ASN A 978 38.11 -17.13 6.54
N PRO A 979 37.65 -16.45 7.62
CA PRO A 979 36.35 -15.78 7.69
C PRO A 979 36.02 -14.78 6.57
N ILE A 980 36.85 -13.75 6.39
CA ILE A 980 36.60 -12.65 5.45
C ILE A 980 37.83 -12.48 4.55
N ILE A 981 37.65 -12.62 3.24
CA ILE A 981 38.75 -12.55 2.28
C ILE A 981 38.39 -11.66 1.08
N ILE A 982 39.29 -10.75 0.73
CA ILE A 982 39.44 -10.19 -0.61
C ILE A 982 40.85 -10.53 -1.09
N ASP A 983 40.96 -11.21 -2.23
CA ASP A 983 42.24 -11.62 -2.82
C ASP A 983 42.27 -11.31 -4.32
N GLN A 984 42.96 -10.22 -4.69
CA GLN A 984 43.20 -9.87 -6.09
C GLN A 984 44.42 -10.59 -6.69
N PHE A 985 45.18 -11.36 -5.91
CA PHE A 985 46.37 -12.11 -6.35
C PHE A 985 46.07 -13.59 -6.58
N TYR A 986 44.78 -13.95 -6.67
CA TYR A 986 44.36 -15.33 -6.82
C TYR A 986 44.98 -16.00 -8.05
N CYS A 987 45.58 -17.17 -7.85
CA CYS A 987 46.26 -17.94 -8.89
C CYS A 987 46.14 -19.46 -8.63
N ASP A 988 45.22 -20.14 -9.34
CA ASP A 988 45.10 -21.62 -9.35
C ASP A 988 45.85 -22.23 -10.55
N SER A 989 46.96 -21.58 -10.98
CA SER A 989 47.79 -22.07 -12.08
C SER A 989 48.99 -22.84 -11.52
N PRO A 990 49.39 -23.98 -12.13
CA PRO A 990 50.61 -24.70 -11.75
C PRO A 990 51.89 -23.91 -12.04
N LYS A 991 51.81 -22.87 -12.88
CA LYS A 991 52.87 -21.87 -13.06
C LYS A 991 52.57 -20.66 -12.19
N THR A 992 53.57 -20.13 -11.51
CA THR A 992 53.46 -18.91 -10.71
C THR A 992 52.92 -17.76 -11.57
N CYS A 993 51.77 -17.21 -11.16
CA CYS A 993 51.23 -16.02 -11.81
C CYS A 993 52.15 -14.84 -11.52
N GLN A 994 52.63 -14.19 -12.57
CA GLN A 994 53.37 -12.95 -12.43
C GLN A 994 52.42 -11.84 -11.97
N ASN A 995 52.90 -10.95 -11.13
CA ASN A 995 52.15 -9.76 -10.76
C ASN A 995 51.96 -8.88 -12.02
N GLN A 996 50.73 -8.45 -12.31
CA GLN A 996 50.41 -7.69 -13.53
C GLN A 996 49.95 -6.27 -13.17
N THR A 997 49.84 -5.39 -14.17
CA THR A 997 49.48 -3.98 -13.97
C THR A 997 47.97 -3.70 -13.97
N SER A 998 47.14 -4.73 -14.02
CA SER A 998 45.68 -4.61 -14.00
C SER A 998 45.06 -5.69 -13.12
N ALA A 999 43.93 -5.37 -12.49
CA ALA A 999 43.06 -6.33 -11.82
C ALA A 999 41.60 -5.89 -11.95
N VAL A 1000 40.67 -6.77 -11.59
CA VAL A 1000 39.24 -6.41 -11.51
C VAL A 1000 39.05 -5.44 -10.33
N GLN A 1001 38.51 -4.26 -10.57
CA GLN A 1001 38.35 -3.23 -9.54
C GLN A 1001 37.33 -3.66 -8.47
N ILE A 1002 37.68 -3.56 -7.19
CA ILE A 1002 36.78 -3.92 -6.09
C ILE A 1002 36.45 -2.66 -5.29
N SER A 1003 35.18 -2.34 -5.17
CA SER A 1003 34.73 -1.17 -4.40
C SER A 1003 33.34 -1.37 -3.79
N GLN A 1004 32.98 -0.57 -2.79
CA GLN A 1004 31.63 -0.59 -2.18
C GLN A 1004 31.26 -1.99 -1.65
N ILE A 1005 32.04 -2.47 -0.69
CA ILE A 1005 31.85 -3.78 -0.05
C ILE A 1005 31.54 -3.57 1.42
N MET A 1006 30.40 -4.06 1.90
CA MET A 1006 29.99 -3.99 3.30
C MET A 1006 29.99 -5.38 3.94
N TYR A 1007 30.60 -5.45 5.12
CA TYR A 1007 30.49 -6.57 6.05
C TYR A 1007 29.80 -6.07 7.32
N ARG A 1008 28.66 -6.65 7.68
CA ARG A 1008 27.82 -6.18 8.80
C ARG A 1008 27.38 -7.32 9.71
N ASN A 1009 27.47 -7.15 11.04
CA ASN A 1009 27.00 -8.14 12.02
C ASN A 1009 27.56 -9.55 11.75
N ILE A 1010 28.88 -9.65 11.53
CA ILE A 1010 29.55 -10.95 11.30
C ILE A 1010 30.21 -11.38 12.59
N SER A 1011 29.90 -12.57 13.10
CA SER A 1011 30.47 -13.07 14.34
C SER A 1011 30.80 -14.56 14.29
N GLY A 1012 31.80 -14.99 15.07
CA GLY A 1012 32.12 -16.40 15.14
C GLY A 1012 33.59 -16.73 15.43
N THR A 1013 33.98 -17.95 15.04
CA THR A 1013 35.31 -18.50 15.32
C THR A 1013 36.14 -18.71 14.06
N THR A 1014 37.44 -18.47 14.16
CA THR A 1014 38.42 -18.70 13.10
C THR A 1014 39.48 -19.76 13.45
N LYS A 1015 40.02 -20.47 12.45
CA LYS A 1015 41.23 -21.32 12.60
C LYS A 1015 42.52 -20.59 12.22
N SER A 1016 42.46 -19.69 11.24
CA SER A 1016 43.64 -18.95 10.79
C SER A 1016 43.95 -17.79 11.73
N LYS A 1017 45.22 -17.35 11.72
CA LYS A 1017 45.64 -16.14 12.42
C LYS A 1017 45.00 -14.89 11.79
N GLU A 1018 45.05 -14.81 10.45
CA GLU A 1018 44.45 -13.75 9.65
C GLU A 1018 42.94 -13.99 9.48
N ALA A 1019 42.14 -13.58 10.47
CA ALA A 1019 40.69 -13.73 10.43
C ALA A 1019 40.07 -12.90 9.29
N MET A 1020 40.64 -11.72 9.03
CA MET A 1020 40.23 -10.83 7.94
C MET A 1020 41.45 -10.53 7.05
N LYS A 1021 41.32 -10.77 5.74
CA LYS A 1021 42.41 -10.61 4.77
C LYS A 1021 41.96 -9.80 3.56
N PHE A 1022 42.53 -8.61 3.38
CA PHE A 1022 42.28 -7.72 2.25
C PHE A 1022 43.55 -7.55 1.41
N ALA A 1023 43.81 -8.47 0.51
CA ALA A 1023 44.98 -8.47 -0.37
C ALA A 1023 44.63 -7.91 -1.75
N CYS A 1024 44.85 -6.60 -1.93
CA CYS A 1024 44.52 -5.88 -3.16
C CYS A 1024 45.78 -5.42 -3.91
N SER A 1025 45.69 -5.25 -5.23
CA SER A 1025 46.79 -4.84 -6.10
C SER A 1025 47.11 -3.37 -5.93
N ASP A 1026 48.40 -3.03 -5.86
CA ASP A 1026 48.89 -1.65 -5.83
C ASP A 1026 48.48 -0.85 -7.08
N THR A 1027 48.23 -1.52 -8.20
CA THR A 1027 47.79 -0.89 -9.46
C THR A 1027 46.27 -0.72 -9.57
N THR A 1028 45.50 -1.46 -8.76
CA THR A 1028 44.03 -1.35 -8.71
C THR A 1028 43.55 -1.58 -7.26
N PRO A 1029 43.81 -0.64 -6.34
CA PRO A 1029 43.48 -0.78 -4.92
C PRO A 1029 41.99 -1.05 -4.67
N CYS A 1030 41.68 -1.80 -3.62
CA CYS A 1030 40.30 -1.92 -3.15
C CYS A 1030 39.91 -0.64 -2.40
N SER A 1031 38.68 -0.17 -2.59
CA SER A 1031 38.21 1.07 -1.97
C SER A 1031 36.82 0.89 -1.37
N ASN A 1032 36.44 1.77 -0.44
CA ASN A 1032 35.08 1.79 0.12
C ASN A 1032 34.68 0.45 0.76
N ILE A 1033 35.62 -0.19 1.47
CA ILE A 1033 35.34 -1.35 2.32
C ILE A 1033 34.79 -0.85 3.66
N VAL A 1034 33.62 -1.36 4.06
CA VAL A 1034 32.93 -0.96 5.28
C VAL A 1034 32.78 -2.16 6.19
N LEU A 1035 33.26 -2.04 7.43
CA LEU A 1035 33.11 -3.05 8.49
C LEU A 1035 32.17 -2.51 9.58
N SER A 1036 31.15 -3.27 9.94
CA SER A 1036 30.21 -2.91 11.00
C SER A 1036 29.92 -4.09 11.90
N ASN A 1037 30.15 -3.98 13.21
CA ASN A 1037 29.83 -5.04 14.18
C ASN A 1037 30.43 -6.41 13.78
N ILE A 1038 31.74 -6.45 13.54
CA ILE A 1038 32.50 -7.67 13.29
C ILE A 1038 33.09 -8.17 14.61
N ASN A 1039 32.84 -9.44 14.96
CA ASN A 1039 33.44 -10.07 16.13
C ASN A 1039 33.90 -11.51 15.83
N LEU A 1040 35.16 -11.65 15.40
CA LEU A 1040 35.78 -12.91 15.02
C LEU A 1040 36.91 -13.24 15.99
N GLU A 1041 36.84 -14.42 16.60
CA GLU A 1041 37.82 -14.85 17.61
C GLU A 1041 38.48 -16.17 17.21
N LYS A 1042 39.77 -16.28 17.49
CA LYS A 1042 40.47 -17.56 17.44
C LYS A 1042 40.44 -18.19 18.83
N LYS A 1043 40.40 -19.52 18.92
CA LYS A 1043 40.34 -20.25 20.22
C LYS A 1043 41.50 -19.91 21.17
N ASP A 1044 42.63 -19.44 20.65
CA ASP A 1044 43.81 -19.02 21.42
C ASP A 1044 43.90 -17.49 21.63
N GLY A 1045 42.92 -16.73 21.15
CA GLY A 1045 42.85 -15.27 21.27
C GLY A 1045 43.69 -14.48 20.25
N THR A 1046 44.33 -15.13 19.27
CA THR A 1046 45.33 -14.48 18.37
C THR A 1046 44.80 -14.04 16.99
N ALA A 1047 43.53 -13.69 16.88
CA ALA A 1047 42.95 -13.24 15.60
C ALA A 1047 43.52 -11.85 15.18
N GLU A 1048 43.85 -11.70 13.89
CA GLU A 1048 44.43 -10.48 13.31
C GLU A 1048 43.78 -10.12 11.95
N THR A 1049 44.00 -8.88 11.51
CA THR A 1049 43.57 -8.37 10.20
C THR A 1049 44.79 -8.05 9.33
N TYR A 1050 44.78 -8.50 8.07
CA TYR A 1050 45.78 -8.17 7.06
C TYR A 1050 45.18 -7.24 6.00
N CYS A 1051 45.87 -6.15 5.66
CA CYS A 1051 45.51 -5.24 4.57
C CYS A 1051 46.71 -4.97 3.65
N ASN A 1052 46.52 -5.06 2.34
CA ASN A 1052 47.44 -4.57 1.31
C ASN A 1052 46.66 -3.78 0.27
N SER A 1053 47.01 -2.51 0.05
CA SER A 1053 46.39 -1.63 -0.94
C SER A 1053 44.84 -1.63 -0.88
N ALA A 1054 44.31 -1.58 0.33
CA ALA A 1054 42.88 -1.60 0.62
C ALA A 1054 42.49 -0.40 1.50
N LEU A 1055 41.44 0.32 1.10
CA LEU A 1055 40.96 1.51 1.80
C LEU A 1055 39.52 1.31 2.27
N GLY A 1056 39.27 1.65 3.53
CA GLY A 1056 37.98 1.44 4.16
C GLY A 1056 37.86 2.07 5.54
N PHE A 1057 36.77 1.77 6.23
CA PHE A 1057 36.59 2.15 7.63
C PHE A 1057 35.69 1.15 8.37
N GLY A 1058 35.93 1.02 9.67
CA GLY A 1058 35.09 0.27 10.59
C GLY A 1058 34.24 1.19 11.47
N TYR A 1059 33.03 0.75 11.84
CA TYR A 1059 32.25 1.36 12.91
C TYR A 1059 31.55 0.30 13.78
N GLY A 1060 31.20 0.65 15.02
CA GLY A 1060 30.75 -0.34 16.00
C GLY A 1060 31.89 -1.23 16.50
N ILE A 1061 31.57 -2.45 16.92
CA ILE A 1061 32.60 -3.42 17.37
C ILE A 1061 33.29 -3.98 16.12
N VAL A 1062 34.60 -3.84 16.02
CA VAL A 1062 35.40 -4.50 14.96
C VAL A 1062 36.56 -5.22 15.63
N HIS A 1063 36.39 -6.53 15.81
CA HIS A 1063 37.37 -7.44 16.37
C HIS A 1063 37.60 -8.62 15.42
N PRO A 1064 38.86 -8.92 15.02
CA PRO A 1064 40.10 -8.19 15.36
C PRO A 1064 40.15 -6.79 14.75
N SER A 1065 41.02 -5.90 15.29
CA SER A 1065 41.12 -4.52 14.80
C SER A 1065 41.50 -4.48 13.31
N ALA A 1066 40.92 -3.55 12.56
CA ALA A 1066 41.14 -3.35 11.14
C ALA A 1066 41.71 -1.96 10.81
N ASP A 1067 42.53 -1.40 11.70
CA ASP A 1067 43.12 -0.06 11.56
C ASP A 1067 43.93 0.10 10.25
N CYS A 1068 44.46 -1.00 9.70
CA CYS A 1068 45.17 -1.03 8.43
C CYS A 1068 44.33 -0.63 7.20
N LEU A 1069 43.00 -0.56 7.31
CA LEU A 1069 42.13 -0.01 6.24
C LEU A 1069 42.12 1.52 6.22
N SER A 1070 42.58 2.17 7.28
CA SER A 1070 42.56 3.62 7.46
C SER A 1070 43.93 4.29 7.33
N SER A 1071 45.02 3.51 7.40
CA SER A 1071 46.38 4.03 7.29
C SER A 1071 46.73 4.31 5.83
N ASN A 1072 46.89 5.58 5.51
CA ASN A 1072 47.50 6.02 4.27
C ASN A 1072 49.03 5.94 4.41
N ASP A 1073 49.56 4.74 4.67
CA ASP A 1073 51.02 4.51 4.78
C ASP A 1073 51.67 4.42 3.40
N LYS A 1074 51.56 5.50 2.61
CA LYS A 1074 52.52 5.83 1.55
C LYS A 1074 52.70 7.34 1.49
N GLY A 1075 53.55 7.85 2.37
CA GLY A 1075 54.09 9.21 2.26
C GLY A 1075 54.83 9.65 3.51
N TYR A 1076 56.11 9.27 3.64
CA TYR A 1076 57.25 10.12 4.04
C TYR A 1076 58.48 9.21 4.23
N ILE A 1077 59.24 9.02 3.15
CA ILE A 1077 60.66 8.69 3.29
C ILE A 1077 61.32 9.96 3.83
N LEU A 1078 61.50 10.02 5.15
CA LEU A 1078 62.46 10.94 5.76
C LEU A 1078 63.82 10.25 5.66
N ILE A 1079 64.59 10.68 4.66
CA ILE A 1079 66.04 10.56 4.68
C ILE A 1079 66.49 11.45 5.84
N ASP A 1080 66.93 10.86 6.94
CA ASP A 1080 67.80 11.54 7.89
C ASP A 1080 69.13 10.81 7.98
N HIS A 1081 70.17 11.50 7.50
CA HIS A 1081 71.56 11.12 7.64
C HIS A 1081 72.04 11.58 9.01
N LYS A 1082 72.47 10.65 9.89
CA LYS A 1082 73.76 10.75 10.61
C LYS A 1082 74.08 9.51 11.47
N GLU A 1083 75.10 8.80 10.97
CA GLU A 1083 76.32 8.28 11.61
C GLU A 1083 76.33 7.57 12.98
N ASN A 1084 76.90 6.35 12.90
CA ASN A 1084 77.83 5.65 13.82
C ASN A 1084 77.22 5.07 15.12
N SER A 1085 77.48 3.81 15.53
CA SER A 1085 78.59 2.89 15.28
C SER A 1085 78.29 1.45 15.77
N GLU A 1086 79.02 0.49 15.18
CA GLU A 1086 79.48 -0.82 15.75
C GLU A 1086 78.61 -2.11 15.66
N LEU A 1087 79.09 -2.98 14.75
CA LEU A 1087 79.40 -4.43 14.92
C LEU A 1087 78.27 -5.43 15.27
N ALA A 1088 77.88 -6.28 14.31
CA ALA A 1088 78.19 -7.73 14.29
C ALA A 1088 77.56 -8.46 13.07
N GLU A 1089 78.18 -9.59 12.74
CA GLU A 1089 78.13 -10.46 11.54
C GLU A 1089 76.81 -11.20 11.21
N PRO A 1090 76.72 -11.85 10.02
CA PRO A 1090 75.49 -12.32 9.42
C PRO A 1090 75.16 -13.78 9.79
N THR A 1091 73.89 -14.07 10.02
CA THR A 1091 73.35 -15.44 9.97
C THR A 1091 72.06 -15.42 9.16
N GLY A 1092 72.09 -16.10 8.02
CA GLY A 1092 70.88 -16.39 7.26
C GLY A 1092 69.99 -17.37 8.02
N ASP A 1093 68.70 -17.31 7.74
CA ASP A 1093 67.84 -18.49 7.71
C ASP A 1093 66.59 -18.21 6.88
N HIS A 1094 66.54 -18.90 5.75
CA HIS A 1094 65.39 -19.53 5.11
C HIS A 1094 63.97 -19.03 5.45
N ILE A 1095 63.35 -18.30 4.51
CA ILE A 1095 61.89 -18.40 4.31
C ILE A 1095 61.65 -19.41 3.20
N VAL A 1096 61.35 -20.63 3.61
CA VAL A 1096 60.82 -21.70 2.76
C VAL A 1096 59.35 -21.37 2.49
N HIS A 1097 59.00 -21.20 1.22
CA HIS A 1097 57.61 -21.32 0.77
C HIS A 1097 57.16 -22.77 0.98
N THR A 1098 56.18 -23.00 1.85
CA THR A 1098 55.41 -24.24 1.87
C THR A 1098 53.98 -23.97 1.43
N GLU A 1099 53.70 -24.54 0.26
CA GLU A 1099 52.45 -25.04 -0.31
C GLU A 1099 51.19 -25.05 0.60
N LEU A 1100 50.08 -24.56 0.01
CA LEU A 1100 48.80 -25.28 -0.08
C LEU A 1100 48.05 -24.84 -1.33
#